data_AF-A0A7N8X429-F1
#
_entry.id   AF-A0A7N8X429-F1
#
_cell.length_a   1.000
_cell.length_b   1.000
_cell.length_c   1.000
_cell.angle_alpha   90.00
_cell.angle_beta   90.00
_cell.angle_gamma   90.00
#
_symmetry.space_group_name_H-M   'P 1'
#
loop_
_entity.id
_entity.type
_entity.pdbx_description
1 polymer ?
#
loop_
_entity_poly.entity_id
_entity_poly.type
_entity_poly.pdbx_seq_one_letter_code
_entity_poly.pdbx_strand_id
1 'polypeptide(L)'
;LQLRSDPTSSTLHLVANDMTGIMEKLDTRELDLGDGEYDTTDTNTPGVSDRLPFTAIYHTVGFKEPEAKVYLSSPITARILEVERFTSAQDRFNIELKHGEFTWLVKRKEKHFMDLHRELRTYKTFMRLPLPSRSHTVKRQTVMMSEVRQMPNLPRGGEGELDREGQVSSRRKQLEDYLNKLLKMPMYRNYHATMEFIDVSQLSFIHDLGPKGLEGMVLKRSGGHRIPGMNCCGHSKMCYRWSKRWLVVKDSFLLYMKPDSGAISFVMLVDKEFSIKMDSKDTETKHGVRIDSLSRSLVLKCSSYRHARWWGQAIEGFIQKHGSAFLTDHRFGSFARQEENIPAKWYVNGKTYMEDVADALEDAKEEIFITDWWLSPEIFLKRPVVEGNRWRLDCILKRKAQQGVRIFVMLYKEVELALGINSGYSKRTLLHLHPNIKVMRDPDHVSSAVYLWAHHEKIVVIDQSVAFVGGIDLAYGRWDDREHRLTDIGSVTLSHLEQVSQSDTNTRPYFLGISTVMDSMDQPRLRSQGKMKRSRFSIRRHLQKHGLAQADSDSDSDRSGSMRSLQTGVGELFGNARFWHGKDYCNFVHKDWIQLDKPFDDFIDRHTTPRMPWHDIASVVHGKAARDVARHFIQRWNFTKLVKPKYNTQAYPCLLPKTHTTAGEQRYQVPDCIHTKVQVLRSASDWSAGIKYHEESIHNAYVHVIKNSQHFIYIENQFFISCADNRHVFNKIGDTIAERIIRAYREGKKYRVYVVTPLLPGFEGDINSGGGSAIQAVMHFNYRTMNRGDCSIISQLKREMGDQWINYISIASLRTHAELEGKLVTELIYVHSKLLIADDNTVIIGSANINDRSMLGKRDSEVAVLMEDSEMVDSVMDGQPYQAGKFGLQLRLECFKMILGAHTDPSINVLDPISDQFYKETWMATCARNATIYQKVFRCLPSSDVRNILELEGYLTKPGLDKEDPARAYEELKKIRGFLVQFPLQFLCEQNMLPPIGSKEAMVPMEVWT
;
A
#
# COMPACT_ATOMS: atom_id res chain seq x y z
N LEU A 1 -65.93 38.65 -20.14
CA LEU A 1 -66.25 37.21 -20.00
C LEU A 1 -65.13 36.55 -19.21
N GLN A 2 -65.38 36.31 -17.92
CA GLN A 2 -64.58 35.42 -17.07
C GLN A 2 -64.60 34.00 -17.63
N LEU A 3 -63.54 33.22 -17.39
CA LEU A 3 -63.66 31.82 -16.99
C LEU A 3 -62.38 31.38 -16.26
N ARG A 4 -62.59 30.92 -15.01
CA ARG A 4 -61.62 30.34 -14.08
C ARG A 4 -61.19 28.94 -14.54
N SER A 5 -59.99 28.52 -14.19
CA SER A 5 -59.65 27.11 -14.01
C SER A 5 -58.80 26.94 -12.75
N ASP A 6 -59.32 26.18 -11.78
CA ASP A 6 -58.71 25.86 -10.50
C ASP A 6 -57.63 24.76 -10.66
N PRO A 7 -56.54 24.75 -9.86
CA PRO A 7 -55.61 23.65 -9.81
C PRO A 7 -56.08 22.58 -8.81
N THR A 8 -56.22 21.35 -9.28
CA THR A 8 -56.53 20.15 -8.49
C THR A 8 -55.41 19.84 -7.49
N SER A 9 -55.70 20.01 -6.20
CA SER A 9 -54.89 19.50 -5.09
C SER A 9 -55.06 17.98 -4.99
N SER A 10 -53.94 17.24 -4.89
CA SER A 10 -53.92 15.79 -4.68
C SER A 10 -54.58 15.42 -3.34
N THR A 11 -55.50 14.45 -3.35
CA THR A 11 -56.26 13.94 -2.20
C THR A 11 -55.36 13.50 -1.03
N LEU A 12 -54.10 13.10 -1.30
CA LEU A 12 -53.10 12.76 -0.28
C LEU A 12 -52.63 13.97 0.55
N HIS A 13 -52.61 15.16 -0.04
CA HIS A 13 -52.19 16.40 0.63
C HIS A 13 -53.28 16.96 1.54
N LEU A 14 -54.56 16.73 1.20
CA LEU A 14 -55.71 17.04 2.03
C LEU A 14 -55.80 16.10 3.24
N VAL A 15 -55.60 14.79 3.05
CA VAL A 15 -55.61 13.80 4.15
C VAL A 15 -54.46 14.03 5.13
N ALA A 16 -53.27 14.42 4.65
CA ALA A 16 -52.12 14.73 5.52
C ALA A 16 -52.34 16.00 6.36
N ASN A 17 -52.95 17.05 5.79
CA ASN A 17 -53.28 18.27 6.52
C ASN A 17 -54.42 18.06 7.53
N ASP A 18 -55.43 17.25 7.17
CA ASP A 18 -56.52 16.89 8.09
C ASP A 18 -56.03 16.04 9.26
N MET A 19 -55.14 15.07 9.03
CA MET A 19 -54.56 14.29 10.13
C MET A 19 -53.71 15.15 11.07
N THR A 20 -52.99 16.16 10.54
CA THR A 20 -52.19 17.06 11.37
C THR A 20 -53.08 17.97 12.24
N GLY A 21 -54.21 18.44 11.70
CA GLY A 21 -55.20 19.23 12.44
C GLY A 21 -56.02 18.43 13.46
N ILE A 22 -56.26 17.14 13.21
CA ILE A 22 -56.91 16.23 14.17
C ILE A 22 -55.95 15.86 15.32
N MET A 23 -54.65 15.70 15.02
CA MET A 23 -53.63 15.38 16.02
C MET A 23 -53.31 16.54 16.98
N GLU A 24 -53.52 17.81 16.57
CA GLU A 24 -53.40 18.97 17.47
C GLU A 24 -54.58 19.14 18.44
N LYS A 25 -55.73 18.47 18.18
CA LYS A 25 -56.96 18.58 18.99
C LYS A 25 -57.21 17.41 19.94
N LEU A 26 -56.36 16.38 19.95
CA LEU A 26 -56.47 15.28 20.90
C LEU A 26 -55.87 15.68 22.26
N ASP A 27 -56.75 16.00 23.20
CA ASP A 27 -56.40 16.16 24.61
C ASP A 27 -55.88 14.80 25.14
N THR A 28 -54.68 14.80 25.71
CA THR A 28 -53.94 13.59 26.10
C THR A 28 -54.22 13.18 27.55
N ARG A 29 -55.31 13.66 28.14
CA ARG A 29 -55.69 13.42 29.54
C ARG A 29 -56.63 12.23 29.76
N GLU A 30 -57.12 11.55 28.73
CA GLU A 30 -58.11 10.45 28.87
C GLU A 30 -57.62 9.05 28.46
N LEU A 31 -56.34 8.74 28.65
CA LEU A 31 -55.87 7.34 28.61
C LEU A 31 -54.84 7.11 29.71
N ASP A 32 -55.29 7.30 30.95
CA ASP A 32 -54.56 6.95 32.17
C ASP A 32 -55.18 5.67 32.75
N LEU A 33 -54.47 4.56 32.61
CA LEU A 33 -54.76 3.31 33.30
C LEU A 33 -53.48 2.84 33.99
N GLY A 34 -53.45 3.11 35.30
CA GLY A 34 -52.92 2.27 36.38
C GLY A 34 -51.49 1.78 36.27
N ASP A 35 -50.63 2.28 37.16
CA ASP A 35 -49.31 1.75 37.47
C ASP A 35 -49.37 0.28 37.94
N GLY A 36 -48.42 -0.50 37.45
CA GLY A 36 -47.98 -1.75 38.06
C GLY A 36 -46.46 -1.81 37.95
N GLU A 37 -45.78 -1.66 39.09
CA GLU A 37 -44.34 -1.92 39.19
C GLU A 37 -44.06 -3.37 38.84
N TYR A 38 -43.20 -3.59 37.84
CA TYR A 38 -42.54 -4.87 37.64
C TYR A 38 -41.05 -4.62 37.39
N ASP A 39 -40.28 -5.15 38.31
CA ASP A 39 -38.83 -5.24 38.30
C ASP A 39 -38.40 -6.26 37.23
N THR A 40 -37.55 -5.86 36.29
CA THR A 40 -36.92 -6.79 35.34
C THR A 40 -35.43 -6.47 35.25
N THR A 41 -34.69 -7.12 36.13
CA THR A 41 -33.28 -7.47 35.91
C THR A 41 -33.16 -8.35 34.68
N ASP A 42 -32.50 -7.88 33.62
CA ASP A 42 -32.06 -8.76 32.54
C ASP A 42 -30.58 -8.51 32.19
N THR A 43 -29.78 -9.49 32.64
CA THR A 43 -28.59 -10.05 32.01
C THR A 43 -27.37 -9.15 31.81
N ASN A 44 -26.62 -8.97 32.90
CA ASN A 44 -25.17 -8.83 32.84
C ASN A 44 -24.55 -10.08 32.19
N THR A 45 -24.10 -9.95 30.94
CA THR A 45 -23.14 -10.91 30.37
C THR A 45 -21.73 -10.34 30.64
N PRO A 46 -20.88 -10.99 31.45
CA PRO A 46 -19.55 -10.44 31.76
C PRO A 46 -18.63 -10.64 30.55
N GLY A 47 -18.07 -9.55 30.01
CA GLY A 47 -16.91 -9.61 29.09
C GLY A 47 -16.99 -8.86 27.76
N VAL A 48 -18.08 -8.15 27.43
CA VAL A 48 -18.12 -7.34 26.19
C VAL A 48 -17.31 -6.06 26.39
N SER A 49 -16.22 -5.90 25.63
CA SER A 49 -15.37 -4.71 25.66
C SER A 49 -16.18 -3.42 25.50
N ASP A 50 -15.96 -2.44 26.38
CA ASP A 50 -16.55 -1.07 26.35
C ASP A 50 -16.16 -0.23 25.09
N ARG A 51 -15.63 -0.85 24.03
CA ARG A 51 -15.11 -0.19 22.82
C ARG A 51 -15.78 -0.71 21.55
N LEU A 52 -16.07 0.19 20.61
CA LEU A 52 -16.47 -0.17 19.25
C LEU A 52 -15.22 -0.57 18.44
N PRO A 53 -15.22 -1.72 17.73
CA PRO A 53 -14.08 -2.13 16.91
C PRO A 53 -13.93 -1.23 15.69
N PHE A 54 -12.71 -1.10 15.17
CA PHE A 54 -12.46 -0.31 13.96
C PHE A 54 -13.24 -0.85 12.76
N THR A 55 -13.48 -2.17 12.69
CA THR A 55 -14.27 -2.82 11.62
C THR A 55 -15.70 -2.29 11.49
N ALA A 56 -16.25 -1.60 12.51
CA ALA A 56 -17.56 -0.96 12.46
C ALA A 56 -17.70 0.05 11.30
N ILE A 57 -16.60 0.63 10.80
CA ILE A 57 -16.63 1.57 9.65
C ILE A 57 -17.17 0.92 8.36
N TYR A 58 -17.14 -0.41 8.27
CA TYR A 58 -17.61 -1.19 7.11
C TYR A 58 -19.06 -1.64 7.22
N HIS A 59 -19.72 -1.37 8.34
CA HIS A 59 -21.06 -1.85 8.67
C HIS A 59 -22.03 -0.70 8.97
N THR A 60 -21.82 0.46 8.35
CA THR A 60 -22.69 1.62 8.53
C THR A 60 -24.03 1.44 7.80
N VAL A 61 -25.11 1.91 8.42
CA VAL A 61 -26.47 1.90 7.85
C VAL A 61 -27.05 3.31 7.76
N GLY A 62 -28.21 3.45 7.10
CA GLY A 62 -28.95 4.71 7.05
C GLY A 62 -29.25 5.27 8.44
N PHE A 63 -29.22 6.58 8.61
CA PHE A 63 -29.32 7.23 9.93
C PHE A 63 -30.68 7.03 10.61
N LYS A 64 -31.70 6.62 9.85
CA LYS A 64 -33.07 6.36 10.33
C LYS A 64 -33.33 4.87 10.59
N GLU A 65 -32.37 4.01 10.28
CA GLU A 65 -32.47 2.57 10.47
C GLU A 65 -32.24 2.20 11.94
N PRO A 66 -33.08 1.35 12.54
CA PRO A 66 -32.98 0.99 13.96
C PRO A 66 -31.74 0.15 14.30
N GLU A 67 -31.12 -0.51 13.32
CA GLU A 67 -29.96 -1.38 13.52
C GLU A 67 -28.64 -0.62 13.72
N ALA A 68 -28.65 0.72 13.61
CA ALA A 68 -27.46 1.54 13.75
C ALA A 68 -26.82 1.41 15.15
N LYS A 69 -25.63 0.80 15.19
CA LYS A 69 -24.81 0.72 16.41
C LYS A 69 -23.99 1.99 16.55
N VAL A 70 -24.36 2.82 17.52
CA VAL A 70 -23.75 4.14 17.71
C VAL A 70 -23.05 4.24 19.06
N TYR A 71 -23.70 3.84 20.14
CA TYR A 71 -23.25 4.14 21.50
C TYR A 71 -22.50 2.96 22.15
N LEU A 72 -21.49 3.30 22.95
CA LEU A 72 -20.91 2.44 23.98
C LEU A 72 -21.93 2.06 25.07
N SER A 73 -21.56 1.05 25.87
CA SER A 73 -22.22 0.62 27.10
C SER A 73 -22.27 1.70 28.19
N SER A 74 -21.28 2.59 28.25
CA SER A 74 -21.19 3.67 29.24
C SER A 74 -22.36 4.65 29.16
N PRO A 75 -22.74 5.33 30.26
CA PRO A 75 -23.77 6.37 30.20
C PRO A 75 -23.28 7.64 29.48
N ILE A 76 -24.22 8.36 28.87
CA ILE A 76 -23.98 9.70 28.30
C ILE A 76 -24.41 10.73 29.32
N THR A 77 -23.53 11.68 29.63
CA THR A 77 -23.84 12.82 30.50
C THR A 77 -23.77 14.13 29.72
N ALA A 78 -24.74 15.00 29.93
CA ALA A 78 -24.78 16.36 29.38
C ALA A 78 -24.61 17.39 30.49
N ARG A 79 -23.77 18.40 30.25
CA ARG A 79 -23.58 19.55 31.13
C ARG A 79 -23.64 20.82 30.30
N ILE A 80 -24.59 21.71 30.60
CA ILE A 80 -24.63 23.02 29.96
C ILE A 80 -23.59 23.90 30.67
N LEU A 81 -22.64 24.50 29.96
CA LEU A 81 -21.51 25.25 30.53
C LEU A 81 -21.79 26.75 30.67
N GLU A 82 -22.11 27.41 29.56
CA GLU A 82 -22.31 28.86 29.44
C GLU A 82 -23.41 29.19 28.43
N VAL A 83 -24.02 30.38 28.58
CA VAL A 83 -25.04 30.92 27.67
C VAL A 83 -24.45 32.11 26.91
N GLU A 84 -24.25 31.97 25.60
CA GLU A 84 -23.88 33.10 24.74
C GLU A 84 -25.09 34.05 24.61
N ARG A 85 -25.04 35.20 25.33
CA ARG A 85 -26.09 36.21 25.35
C ARG A 85 -26.01 37.10 24.10
N PHE A 86 -27.14 37.38 23.46
CA PHE A 86 -27.25 38.36 22.38
C PHE A 86 -28.32 39.40 22.71
N THR A 87 -28.00 40.69 22.54
CA THR A 87 -28.91 41.81 22.83
C THR A 87 -30.18 41.82 21.97
N SER A 88 -30.23 41.04 20.88
CA SER A 88 -31.36 40.98 19.93
C SER A 88 -31.72 39.57 19.44
N ALA A 89 -31.17 38.49 20.04
CA ALA A 89 -31.43 37.12 19.61
C ALA A 89 -31.56 36.13 20.78
N GLN A 90 -32.30 35.03 20.56
CA GLN A 90 -32.46 33.94 21.53
C GLN A 90 -31.12 33.39 22.04
N ASP A 91 -31.09 33.08 23.33
CA ASP A 91 -29.96 32.50 24.04
C ASP A 91 -29.45 31.20 23.40
N ARG A 92 -28.13 31.05 23.37
CA ARG A 92 -27.43 29.85 22.88
C ARG A 92 -26.73 29.14 24.03
N PHE A 93 -27.06 27.88 24.21
CA PHE A 93 -26.50 27.00 25.24
C PHE A 93 -25.31 26.24 24.65
N ASN A 94 -24.16 26.34 25.33
CA ASN A 94 -23.00 25.48 25.10
C ASN A 94 -23.15 24.22 25.96
N ILE A 95 -23.34 23.06 25.33
CA ILE A 95 -23.59 21.78 25.99
C ILE A 95 -22.35 20.91 25.82
N GLU A 96 -21.69 20.59 26.92
CA GLU A 96 -20.65 19.58 27.00
C GLU A 96 -21.30 18.21 27.17
N LEU A 97 -20.93 17.27 26.32
CA LEU A 97 -21.38 15.89 26.37
C LEU A 97 -20.17 14.99 26.60
N LYS A 98 -20.35 13.97 27.44
CA LYS A 98 -19.34 12.95 27.73
C LYS A 98 -19.94 11.56 27.55
N HIS A 99 -19.19 10.67 26.90
CA HIS A 99 -19.54 9.27 26.69
C HIS A 99 -18.26 8.43 26.61
N GLY A 100 -18.03 7.55 27.59
CA GLY A 100 -16.75 6.87 27.75
C GLY A 100 -15.59 7.85 27.88
N GLU A 101 -14.56 7.68 27.03
CA GLU A 101 -13.40 8.58 26.92
C GLU A 101 -13.67 9.83 26.08
N PHE A 102 -14.79 9.89 25.37
CA PHE A 102 -15.09 10.96 24.42
C PHE A 102 -15.79 12.12 25.11
N THR A 103 -15.30 13.34 24.86
CA THR A 103 -15.93 14.59 25.29
C THR A 103 -16.06 15.53 24.11
N TRP A 104 -17.24 16.12 23.90
CA TRP A 104 -17.47 17.06 22.80
C TRP A 104 -18.46 18.16 23.18
N LEU A 105 -18.43 19.26 22.43
CA LEU A 105 -19.29 20.42 22.65
C LEU A 105 -20.32 20.57 21.53
N VAL A 106 -21.56 20.83 21.92
CA VAL A 106 -22.69 21.08 21.03
C VAL A 106 -23.30 22.43 21.37
N LYS A 107 -23.56 23.26 20.36
CA LYS A 107 -24.24 24.55 20.55
C LYS A 107 -25.70 24.46 20.12
N ARG A 108 -26.66 24.72 21.01
CA ARG A 108 -28.11 24.69 20.71
C ARG A 108 -28.84 25.92 21.22
N LYS A 109 -29.89 26.31 20.52
CA LYS A 109 -30.85 27.32 20.97
C LYS A 109 -32.02 26.64 21.65
N GLU A 110 -32.76 27.38 22.47
CA GLU A 110 -34.02 26.87 23.06
C GLU A 110 -34.98 26.32 22.01
N LYS A 111 -35.09 26.99 20.85
CA LYS A 111 -35.86 26.50 19.71
C LYS A 111 -35.50 25.06 19.32
N HIS A 112 -34.22 24.70 19.33
CA HIS A 112 -33.80 23.34 18.96
C HIS A 112 -34.29 22.29 19.98
N PHE A 113 -34.37 22.64 21.27
CA PHE A 113 -34.95 21.74 22.29
C PHE A 113 -36.45 21.54 22.07
N MET A 114 -37.16 22.62 21.71
CA MET A 114 -38.59 22.54 21.37
C MET A 114 -38.85 21.70 20.11
N ASP A 115 -38.03 21.90 19.07
CA ASP A 115 -38.13 21.14 17.82
C ASP A 115 -37.85 19.65 18.07
N LEU A 116 -36.80 19.31 18.83
CA LEU A 116 -36.51 17.93 19.25
C LEU A 116 -37.68 17.32 20.05
N HIS A 117 -38.20 18.05 21.04
CA HIS A 117 -39.30 17.55 21.87
C HIS A 117 -40.56 17.28 21.05
N ARG A 118 -40.87 18.15 20.09
CA ARG A 118 -41.99 17.95 19.15
C ARG A 118 -41.79 16.68 18.33
N GLU A 119 -40.60 16.47 17.79
CA GLU A 119 -40.31 15.30 16.98
C GLU A 119 -40.39 14.00 17.78
N LEU A 120 -39.87 13.99 19.01
CA LEU A 120 -39.94 12.84 19.89
C LEU A 120 -41.38 12.53 20.35
N ARG A 121 -42.24 13.55 20.53
CA ARG A 121 -43.67 13.33 20.77
C ARG A 121 -44.35 12.67 19.58
N THR A 122 -44.06 13.15 18.37
CA THR A 122 -44.55 12.54 17.14
C THR A 122 -44.10 11.08 17.04
N TYR A 123 -42.83 10.80 17.32
CA TYR A 123 -42.28 9.45 17.36
C TYR A 123 -42.97 8.56 18.41
N LYS A 124 -43.16 9.06 19.65
CA LYS A 124 -43.90 8.39 20.73
C LYS A 124 -45.33 8.03 20.28
N THR A 125 -46.02 8.94 19.61
CA THR A 125 -47.38 8.71 19.09
C THR A 125 -47.39 7.64 17.99
N PHE A 126 -46.45 7.71 17.03
CA PHE A 126 -46.34 6.70 15.97
C PHE A 126 -46.06 5.29 16.50
N MET A 127 -45.30 5.18 17.59
CA MET A 127 -45.02 3.89 18.24
C MET A 127 -46.24 3.31 18.97
N ARG A 128 -47.21 4.17 19.36
CA ARG A 128 -48.49 3.78 19.99
C ARG A 128 -49.58 3.42 18.98
N LEU A 129 -49.55 4.01 17.78
CA LEU A 129 -50.56 3.76 16.75
C LEU A 129 -50.27 2.43 16.02
N PRO A 130 -51.25 1.51 15.89
CA PRO A 130 -51.09 0.26 15.16
C PRO A 130 -51.18 0.46 13.64
N LEU A 131 -50.25 1.22 13.05
CA LEU A 131 -50.19 1.41 11.60
C LEU A 131 -49.55 0.18 10.90
N PRO A 132 -50.04 -0.21 9.71
CA PRO A 132 -49.57 -1.37 8.95
C PRO A 132 -48.35 -1.00 8.11
N SER A 133 -47.18 -0.89 8.73
CA SER A 133 -45.91 -0.85 7.99
C SER A 133 -44.92 -1.81 8.60
N ARG A 134 -44.25 -2.62 7.76
CA ARG A 134 -43.27 -3.64 8.19
C ARG A 134 -42.20 -3.07 9.13
N SER A 135 -41.72 -1.85 8.89
CA SER A 135 -40.72 -1.18 9.73
C SER A 135 -41.25 -0.77 11.10
N HIS A 136 -42.52 -0.35 11.21
CA HIS A 136 -43.13 -0.01 12.50
C HIS A 136 -43.51 -1.27 13.30
N THR A 137 -43.86 -2.37 12.63
CA THR A 137 -44.15 -3.65 13.30
C THR A 137 -42.91 -4.24 13.97
N VAL A 138 -41.75 -4.25 13.29
CA VAL A 138 -40.48 -4.73 13.86
C VAL A 138 -40.00 -3.85 15.02
N LYS A 139 -40.09 -2.51 14.87
CA LYS A 139 -39.72 -1.56 15.93
C LYS A 139 -40.58 -1.68 17.19
N ARG A 140 -41.85 -2.11 17.09
CA ARG A 140 -42.71 -2.33 18.27
C ARG A 140 -42.40 -3.64 19.01
N GLN A 141 -41.89 -4.67 18.32
CA GLN A 141 -41.55 -5.95 18.95
C GLN A 141 -40.30 -5.87 19.84
N THR A 142 -39.40 -4.93 19.59
CA THR A 142 -38.14 -4.75 20.35
C THR A 142 -38.21 -3.73 21.48
N VAL A 143 -39.32 -2.98 21.62
CA VAL A 143 -39.46 -1.91 22.61
C VAL A 143 -40.42 -2.32 23.73
N MET A 144 -39.97 -2.26 24.98
CA MET A 144 -40.81 -2.47 26.16
C MET A 144 -41.91 -1.40 26.23
N MET A 145 -43.18 -1.80 26.35
CA MET A 145 -44.33 -0.88 26.42
C MET A 145 -44.22 0.15 27.57
N SER A 146 -43.48 -0.17 28.63
CA SER A 146 -43.18 0.72 29.77
C SER A 146 -42.28 1.91 29.37
N GLU A 147 -41.25 1.70 28.55
CA GLU A 147 -40.36 2.76 28.06
C GLU A 147 -41.09 3.80 27.21
N VAL A 148 -42.10 3.36 26.45
CA VAL A 148 -42.97 4.24 25.63
C VAL A 148 -43.80 5.19 26.49
N ARG A 149 -43.97 4.94 27.80
CA ARG A 149 -44.77 5.80 28.69
C ARG A 149 -43.94 6.94 29.29
N GLN A 150 -42.66 6.71 29.60
CA GLN A 150 -41.83 7.54 30.50
C GLN A 150 -41.16 8.80 29.89
N MET A 151 -41.55 9.28 28.70
CA MET A 151 -40.90 10.44 28.06
C MET A 151 -40.84 11.69 28.97
N PRO A 152 -39.66 12.31 29.18
CA PRO A 152 -39.54 13.52 29.99
C PRO A 152 -40.32 14.69 29.41
N ASN A 153 -40.98 15.47 30.26
CA ASN A 153 -41.62 16.72 29.84
C ASN A 153 -40.57 17.81 29.61
N LEU A 154 -40.66 18.53 28.49
CA LEU A 154 -39.87 19.74 28.29
C LEU A 154 -40.43 20.83 29.21
N PRO A 155 -39.64 21.39 30.15
CA PRO A 155 -40.13 22.40 31.07
C PRO A 155 -40.62 23.63 30.27
N ARG A 156 -41.81 24.16 30.59
CA ARG A 156 -42.29 25.44 30.03
C ARG A 156 -41.65 26.56 30.86
N GLY A 157 -41.10 27.59 30.21
CA GLY A 157 -40.48 28.72 30.91
C GLY A 157 -41.48 29.33 31.89
N GLY A 158 -41.08 29.49 33.16
CA GLY A 158 -41.95 29.97 34.22
C GLY A 158 -42.06 31.49 34.24
N GLU A 159 -43.29 32.00 34.31
CA GLU A 159 -43.65 33.38 34.66
C GLU A 159 -43.47 33.63 36.17
N GLY A 160 -42.23 33.59 36.66
CA GLY A 160 -41.92 33.82 38.07
C GLY A 160 -41.05 35.07 38.29
N GLU A 161 -41.29 35.76 39.43
CA GLU A 161 -40.58 36.95 39.97
C GLU A 161 -39.09 36.68 40.31
N LEU A 162 -38.32 36.13 39.36
CA LEU A 162 -36.87 36.00 39.46
C LEU A 162 -36.21 37.06 38.60
N ASP A 163 -35.14 37.67 39.10
CA ASP A 163 -34.30 38.55 38.27
C ASP A 163 -33.70 37.76 37.09
N ARG A 164 -33.39 38.45 36.00
CA ARG A 164 -33.09 37.87 34.68
C ARG A 164 -31.97 36.83 34.70
N GLU A 165 -31.00 36.95 35.61
CA GLU A 165 -29.93 35.96 35.77
C GLU A 165 -30.37 34.67 36.49
N GLY A 166 -31.26 34.78 37.48
CA GLY A 166 -31.85 33.64 38.18
C GLY A 166 -32.74 32.80 37.27
N GLN A 167 -33.49 33.45 36.37
CA GLN A 167 -34.30 32.78 35.35
C GLN A 167 -33.45 31.95 34.38
N VAL A 168 -32.32 32.49 33.92
CA VAL A 168 -31.41 31.80 32.99
C VAL A 168 -30.71 30.61 33.65
N SER A 169 -30.27 30.76 34.91
CA SER A 169 -29.67 29.66 35.68
C SER A 169 -30.65 28.51 35.94
N SER A 170 -31.88 28.84 36.33
CA SER A 170 -32.97 27.87 36.48
C SER A 170 -33.30 27.18 35.15
N ARG A 171 -33.40 27.95 34.06
CA ARG A 171 -33.68 27.42 32.72
C ARG A 171 -32.59 26.49 32.22
N ARG A 172 -31.32 26.83 32.46
CA ARG A 172 -30.16 26.00 32.16
C ARG A 172 -30.28 24.64 32.85
N LYS A 173 -30.51 24.63 34.17
CA LYS A 173 -30.63 23.39 34.95
C LYS A 173 -31.81 22.53 34.46
N GLN A 174 -32.95 23.17 34.18
CA GLN A 174 -34.13 22.50 33.61
C GLN A 174 -33.86 21.80 32.27
N LEU A 175 -33.16 22.47 31.34
CA LEU A 175 -32.82 21.90 30.03
C LEU A 175 -31.75 20.81 30.15
N GLU A 176 -30.80 20.97 31.07
CA GLU A 176 -29.79 19.97 31.39
C GLU A 176 -30.42 18.68 31.95
N ASP A 177 -31.31 18.80 32.94
CA ASP A 177 -32.03 17.68 33.53
C ASP A 177 -32.91 16.97 32.50
N TYR A 178 -33.61 17.74 31.66
CA TYR A 178 -34.41 17.20 30.55
C TYR A 178 -33.54 16.35 29.60
N LEU A 179 -32.39 16.88 29.18
CA LEU A 179 -31.51 16.20 28.23
C LEU A 179 -30.87 14.95 28.86
N ASN A 180 -30.41 15.02 30.10
CA ASN A 180 -29.85 13.85 30.79
C ASN A 180 -30.88 12.74 30.99
N LYS A 181 -32.13 13.07 31.34
CA LYS A 181 -33.21 12.07 31.43
C LYS A 181 -33.49 11.44 30.06
N LEU A 182 -33.52 12.24 29.00
CA LEU A 182 -33.74 11.76 27.63
C LEU A 182 -32.64 10.80 27.18
N LEU A 183 -31.37 11.14 27.45
CA LEU A 183 -30.21 10.34 27.04
C LEU A 183 -30.06 9.03 27.83
N LYS A 184 -30.71 8.89 28.99
CA LYS A 184 -30.76 7.62 29.73
C LYS A 184 -31.72 6.59 29.11
N MET A 185 -32.67 7.04 28.28
CA MET A 185 -33.71 6.19 27.70
C MET A 185 -33.30 5.70 26.30
N PRO A 186 -32.98 4.41 26.09
CA PRO A 186 -32.46 3.91 24.81
C PRO A 186 -33.37 4.22 23.61
N MET A 187 -34.69 4.09 23.78
CA MET A 187 -35.69 4.39 22.75
C MET A 187 -35.55 5.81 22.18
N TYR A 188 -35.35 6.80 23.05
CA TYR A 188 -35.26 8.21 22.64
C TYR A 188 -33.83 8.62 22.33
N ARG A 189 -32.84 8.09 23.06
CA ARG A 189 -31.41 8.29 22.79
C ARG A 189 -31.05 7.86 21.37
N ASN A 190 -31.50 6.67 20.96
CA ASN A 190 -31.16 6.08 19.67
C ASN A 190 -32.02 6.61 18.51
N TYR A 191 -32.98 7.50 18.79
CA TYR A 191 -33.78 8.11 17.74
C TYR A 191 -32.95 9.13 16.95
N HIS A 192 -33.05 9.10 15.62
CA HIS A 192 -32.20 9.88 14.73
C HIS A 192 -32.20 11.40 14.98
N ALA A 193 -33.33 11.97 15.40
CA ALA A 193 -33.37 13.40 15.74
C ALA A 193 -32.59 13.72 17.00
N THR A 194 -32.54 12.81 17.98
CA THR A 194 -31.71 12.96 19.17
C THR A 194 -30.24 12.90 18.78
N MET A 195 -29.85 11.95 17.92
CA MET A 195 -28.48 11.84 17.39
C MET A 195 -28.05 13.10 16.64
N GLU A 196 -28.92 13.66 15.79
CA GLU A 196 -28.70 14.95 15.12
C GLU A 196 -28.64 16.10 16.13
N PHE A 197 -29.48 16.09 17.17
CA PHE A 197 -29.45 17.11 18.21
C PHE A 197 -28.15 17.11 19.01
N ILE A 198 -27.50 15.97 19.21
CA ILE A 198 -26.21 15.89 19.94
C ILE A 198 -24.98 15.78 19.03
N ASP A 199 -25.14 15.93 17.71
CA ASP A 199 -24.06 15.87 16.71
C ASP A 199 -23.25 14.54 16.80
N VAL A 200 -23.95 13.41 16.73
CA VAL A 200 -23.37 12.06 16.83
C VAL A 200 -23.73 11.18 15.62
N SER A 201 -22.80 10.32 15.21
CA SER A 201 -22.98 9.29 14.20
C SER A 201 -22.38 7.95 14.61
N GLN A 202 -22.54 6.95 13.74
CA GLN A 202 -21.94 5.60 13.89
C GLN A 202 -20.40 5.61 13.94
N LEU A 203 -19.74 6.73 13.63
CA LEU A 203 -18.28 6.88 13.65
C LEU A 203 -17.76 7.70 14.85
N SER A 204 -18.66 8.24 15.68
CA SER A 204 -18.30 9.19 16.73
C SER A 204 -17.41 8.59 17.80
N PHE A 205 -17.67 7.34 18.18
CA PHE A 205 -17.08 6.69 19.36
C PHE A 205 -16.22 5.47 19.02
N ILE A 206 -15.64 5.44 17.81
CA ILE A 206 -14.64 4.44 17.43
C ILE A 206 -13.27 4.95 17.88
N HIS A 207 -12.68 4.27 18.87
CA HIS A 207 -11.41 4.64 19.52
C HIS A 207 -10.26 4.85 18.50
N ASP A 208 -10.14 3.94 17.53
CA ASP A 208 -9.09 4.00 16.51
C ASP A 208 -9.29 5.10 15.45
N LEU A 209 -10.44 5.80 15.43
CA LEU A 209 -10.61 7.01 14.63
C LEU A 209 -10.16 8.28 15.39
N GLY A 210 -9.67 8.13 16.62
CA GLY A 210 -9.19 9.24 17.43
C GLY A 210 -10.31 10.08 18.05
N PRO A 211 -9.98 11.29 18.52
CA PRO A 211 -10.92 12.11 19.27
C PRO A 211 -12.19 12.43 18.48
N LYS A 212 -13.31 12.58 19.19
CA LYS A 212 -14.58 12.99 18.58
C LYS A 212 -14.53 14.48 18.24
N GLY A 213 -14.32 14.78 16.96
CA GLY A 213 -14.42 16.14 16.44
C GLY A 213 -15.86 16.58 16.18
N LEU A 214 -15.95 17.69 15.46
CA LEU A 214 -17.22 18.27 15.04
C LEU A 214 -17.89 17.36 14.00
N GLU A 215 -19.20 17.14 14.16
CA GLU A 215 -20.01 16.39 13.22
C GLU A 215 -21.34 17.12 12.98
N GLY A 216 -21.99 16.86 11.85
CA GLY A 216 -23.33 17.41 11.60
C GLY A 216 -23.72 17.50 10.13
N MET A 217 -24.98 17.90 9.92
CA MET A 217 -25.55 18.08 8.58
C MET A 217 -25.00 19.33 7.89
N VAL A 218 -24.48 19.15 6.67
CA VAL A 218 -23.95 20.21 5.80
C VAL A 218 -24.53 20.14 4.39
N LEU A 219 -24.53 21.27 3.69
CA LEU A 219 -24.82 21.33 2.25
C LEU A 219 -23.51 21.39 1.47
N LYS A 220 -23.15 20.29 0.82
CA LYS A 220 -21.89 20.11 0.08
C LYS A 220 -22.08 20.38 -1.41
N ARG A 221 -21.18 21.18 -2.01
CA ARG A 221 -21.14 21.48 -3.46
C ARG A 221 -20.52 20.33 -4.26
N SER A 222 -21.05 20.00 -5.45
CA SER A 222 -20.41 19.06 -6.38
C SER A 222 -19.05 19.56 -6.88
N GLY A 223 -18.20 18.65 -7.36
CA GLY A 223 -16.87 18.98 -7.90
C GLY A 223 -15.78 19.24 -6.83
N GLY A 224 -14.77 20.00 -7.25
CA GLY A 224 -13.61 20.42 -6.42
C GLY A 224 -12.46 19.42 -6.35
N HIS A 225 -12.58 18.28 -7.04
CA HIS A 225 -11.51 17.29 -7.16
C HIS A 225 -10.45 17.76 -8.17
N ARG A 226 -9.19 17.42 -7.91
CA ARG A 226 -8.14 17.40 -8.95
C ARG A 226 -8.24 16.06 -9.65
N ILE A 227 -8.81 16.04 -10.85
CA ILE A 227 -8.86 14.84 -11.70
C ILE A 227 -8.02 15.16 -12.93
N PRO A 228 -6.86 14.51 -13.11
CA PRO A 228 -6.03 14.69 -14.29
C PRO A 228 -6.85 14.52 -15.59
N GLY A 229 -6.72 15.45 -16.53
CA GLY A 229 -7.37 15.38 -17.84
C GLY A 229 -8.85 15.79 -17.91
N MET A 230 -9.52 16.08 -16.79
CA MET A 230 -10.93 16.52 -16.74
C MET A 230 -11.07 17.95 -16.19
N ASN A 231 -10.47 18.92 -16.91
CA ASN A 231 -10.57 20.35 -16.56
C ASN A 231 -11.79 21.06 -17.18
N CYS A 232 -12.61 20.38 -17.98
CA CYS A 232 -13.57 21.03 -18.89
C CYS A 232 -15.02 21.16 -18.38
N CYS A 233 -15.35 20.80 -17.13
CA CYS A 233 -16.72 20.97 -16.60
C CYS A 233 -16.79 21.62 -15.19
N GLY A 234 -15.78 22.42 -14.82
CA GLY A 234 -15.66 23.00 -13.48
C GLY A 234 -15.56 24.53 -13.39
N HIS A 235 -15.78 25.26 -14.49
CA HIS A 235 -15.66 26.73 -14.50
C HIS A 235 -16.97 27.49 -14.73
N SER A 236 -18.06 26.82 -15.16
CA SER A 236 -19.37 27.45 -15.25
C SER A 236 -20.18 27.27 -13.97
N LYS A 237 -20.62 28.38 -13.35
CA LYS A 237 -21.49 28.39 -12.16
C LYS A 237 -22.81 27.61 -12.33
N MET A 238 -23.20 27.31 -13.58
CA MET A 238 -24.44 26.59 -13.93
C MET A 238 -24.44 25.08 -13.65
N CYS A 239 -23.29 24.45 -13.40
CA CYS A 239 -23.20 22.98 -13.28
C CYS A 239 -23.06 22.45 -11.83
N TYR A 240 -23.08 23.31 -10.83
CA TYR A 240 -22.90 22.90 -9.43
C TYR A 240 -24.21 22.41 -8.79
N ARG A 241 -24.17 21.20 -8.21
CA ARG A 241 -25.26 20.62 -7.43
C ARG A 241 -24.93 20.67 -5.94
N TRP A 242 -25.90 21.08 -5.13
CA TRP A 242 -25.80 21.02 -3.68
C TRP A 242 -26.42 19.74 -3.16
N SER A 243 -25.75 19.10 -2.20
CA SER A 243 -26.19 17.83 -1.64
C SER A 243 -26.09 17.85 -0.13
N LYS A 244 -27.14 17.38 0.55
CA LYS A 244 -27.12 17.19 2.01
C LYS A 244 -26.19 16.03 2.35
N ARG A 245 -25.26 16.24 3.28
CA ARG A 245 -24.30 15.25 3.74
C ARG A 245 -24.09 15.39 5.24
N TRP A 246 -23.75 14.29 5.89
CA TRP A 246 -23.26 14.32 7.27
C TRP A 246 -21.74 14.44 7.24
N LEU A 247 -21.18 15.55 7.72
CA LEU A 247 -19.74 15.78 7.80
C LEU A 247 -19.22 15.27 9.14
N VAL A 248 -18.06 14.61 9.12
CA VAL A 248 -17.34 14.15 10.31
C VAL A 248 -15.91 14.67 10.25
N VAL A 249 -15.46 15.31 11.32
CA VAL A 249 -14.10 15.83 11.47
C VAL A 249 -13.35 14.95 12.47
N LYS A 250 -12.20 14.42 12.05
CA LYS A 250 -11.25 13.67 12.88
C LYS A 250 -9.89 14.37 12.86
N ASP A 251 -8.95 13.84 13.63
CA ASP A 251 -7.64 14.47 13.86
C ASP A 251 -6.78 14.59 12.59
N SER A 252 -6.86 13.58 11.71
CA SER A 252 -6.00 13.42 10.54
C SER A 252 -6.78 13.49 9.21
N PHE A 253 -8.10 13.55 9.26
CA PHE A 253 -8.97 13.59 8.08
C PHE A 253 -10.36 14.15 8.39
N LEU A 254 -11.08 14.50 7.32
CA LEU A 254 -12.50 14.82 7.34
C LEU A 254 -13.20 13.92 6.34
N LEU A 255 -14.41 13.47 6.64
CA LEU A 255 -15.20 12.67 5.70
C LEU A 255 -16.64 13.16 5.63
N TYR A 256 -17.35 12.75 4.59
CA TYR A 256 -18.79 12.92 4.58
C TYR A 256 -19.54 11.66 4.18
N MET A 257 -20.67 11.44 4.85
CA MET A 257 -21.55 10.29 4.69
C MET A 257 -22.85 10.70 4.01
N LYS A 258 -23.50 9.76 3.32
CA LYS A 258 -24.88 9.94 2.87
C LYS A 258 -25.82 9.55 4.02
N PRO A 259 -26.73 10.45 4.47
CA PRO A 259 -27.60 10.15 5.61
C PRO A 259 -28.59 9.00 5.36
N ASP A 260 -28.98 8.80 4.10
CA ASP A 260 -29.95 7.77 3.68
C ASP A 260 -29.41 6.35 3.79
N SER A 261 -28.13 6.15 3.48
CA SER A 261 -27.48 4.85 3.36
C SER A 261 -26.38 4.63 4.39
N GLY A 262 -25.93 5.67 5.08
CA GLY A 262 -24.76 5.61 5.97
C GLY A 262 -23.43 5.50 5.23
N ALA A 263 -23.44 5.46 3.89
CA ALA A 263 -22.23 5.21 3.11
C ALA A 263 -21.25 6.40 3.19
N ILE A 264 -20.00 6.13 3.57
CA ILE A 264 -18.89 7.08 3.46
C ILE A 264 -18.67 7.36 1.98
N SER A 265 -18.88 8.60 1.56
CA SER A 265 -18.81 8.98 0.15
C SER A 265 -17.46 9.56 -0.25
N PHE A 266 -16.69 10.08 0.71
CA PHE A 266 -15.41 10.72 0.46
C PHE A 266 -14.65 10.95 1.77
N VAL A 267 -13.32 10.94 1.66
CA VAL A 267 -12.37 11.19 2.75
C VAL A 267 -11.35 12.22 2.25
N MET A 268 -11.16 13.28 3.02
CA MET A 268 -10.19 14.35 2.82
C MET A 268 -9.11 14.21 3.89
N LEU A 269 -7.89 13.86 3.50
CA LEU A 269 -6.78 13.84 4.47
C LEU A 269 -6.36 15.27 4.81
N VAL A 270 -5.97 15.49 6.06
CA VAL A 270 -5.32 16.73 6.50
C VAL A 270 -3.87 16.68 6.04
N ASP A 271 -3.39 17.74 5.41
CA ASP A 271 -2.02 17.87 4.89
C ASP A 271 -1.52 19.31 5.05
N LYS A 272 -0.29 19.57 4.62
CA LYS A 272 0.36 20.88 4.77
C LYS A 272 -0.32 22.04 4.04
N GLU A 273 -1.15 21.75 3.04
CA GLU A 273 -1.96 22.76 2.33
C GLU A 273 -3.37 22.90 2.92
N PHE A 274 -3.64 22.21 4.03
CA PHE A 274 -4.93 22.25 4.70
C PHE A 274 -5.24 23.66 5.17
N SER A 275 -6.24 24.28 4.57
CA SER A 275 -6.64 25.65 4.90
C SER A 275 -8.13 25.86 4.81
N ILE A 276 -8.64 26.78 5.63
CA ILE A 276 -10.07 27.07 5.73
C ILE A 276 -10.32 28.52 5.35
N LYS A 277 -11.22 28.74 4.39
CA LYS A 277 -11.60 30.06 3.89
C LYS A 277 -13.10 30.26 4.04
N MET A 278 -13.50 31.45 4.45
CA MET A 278 -14.90 31.80 4.74
C MET A 278 -15.39 33.03 3.96
N ASP A 279 -14.52 33.68 3.19
CA ASP A 279 -14.91 34.81 2.37
C ASP A 279 -15.81 34.35 1.22
N SER A 280 -16.83 35.13 0.90
CA SER A 280 -17.67 34.97 -0.27
C SER A 280 -16.90 34.91 -1.59
N LYS A 281 -15.75 35.60 -1.69
CA LYS A 281 -14.84 35.57 -2.84
C LYS A 281 -14.20 34.20 -3.02
N ASP A 282 -13.75 33.58 -1.93
CA ASP A 282 -13.09 32.26 -1.96
C ASP A 282 -14.06 31.09 -2.09
N THR A 283 -15.23 31.24 -1.44
CA THR A 283 -16.24 30.18 -1.34
C THR A 283 -17.24 30.21 -2.49
N GLU A 284 -17.28 31.31 -3.25
CA GLU A 284 -18.24 31.56 -4.33
C GLU A 284 -19.70 31.42 -3.88
N THR A 285 -19.97 31.62 -2.59
CA THR A 285 -21.31 31.56 -1.98
C THR A 285 -21.43 32.60 -0.88
N LYS A 286 -22.63 33.16 -0.67
CA LYS A 286 -22.86 34.26 0.30
C LYS A 286 -22.45 33.89 1.73
N HIS A 287 -22.68 32.63 2.11
CA HIS A 287 -22.34 32.07 3.42
C HIS A 287 -21.77 30.67 3.23
N GLY A 288 -20.45 30.55 3.15
CA GLY A 288 -19.80 29.27 2.90
C GLY A 288 -18.53 29.06 3.70
N VAL A 289 -18.10 27.80 3.70
CA VAL A 289 -16.78 27.37 4.21
C VAL A 289 -16.13 26.59 3.10
N ARG A 290 -14.93 26.99 2.70
CA ARG A 290 -14.07 26.28 1.76
C ARG A 290 -12.92 25.66 2.54
N ILE A 291 -12.69 24.38 2.32
CA ILE A 291 -11.61 23.61 2.91
C ILE A 291 -10.72 23.15 1.75
N ASP A 292 -9.48 23.60 1.74
CA ASP A 292 -8.49 23.22 0.73
C ASP A 292 -7.52 22.18 1.34
N SER A 293 -6.92 21.36 0.48
CA SER A 293 -5.87 20.35 0.76
C SER A 293 -5.05 20.15 -0.52
N LEU A 294 -3.96 19.37 -0.47
CA LEU A 294 -3.19 19.02 -1.66
C LEU A 294 -4.03 18.34 -2.74
N SER A 295 -5.06 17.58 -2.34
CA SER A 295 -5.85 16.76 -3.27
C SER A 295 -7.17 17.39 -3.73
N ARG A 296 -7.73 18.32 -2.94
CA ARG A 296 -9.11 18.78 -3.17
C ARG A 296 -9.43 20.14 -2.54
N SER A 297 -10.35 20.85 -3.18
CA SER A 297 -11.13 21.94 -2.57
C SER A 297 -12.58 21.50 -2.29
N LEU A 298 -13.01 21.53 -1.04
CA LEU A 298 -14.37 21.22 -0.59
C LEU A 298 -15.11 22.50 -0.21
N VAL A 299 -16.29 22.74 -0.80
CA VAL A 299 -17.12 23.92 -0.48
C VAL A 299 -18.43 23.50 0.16
N LEU A 300 -18.71 24.09 1.32
CA LEU A 300 -19.90 23.89 2.13
C LEU A 300 -20.73 25.18 2.15
N LYS A 301 -22.05 25.04 2.08
CA LYS A 301 -23.01 26.16 2.23
C LYS A 301 -23.59 26.14 3.63
N CYS A 302 -23.58 27.32 4.26
CA CYS A 302 -24.11 27.55 5.59
C CYS A 302 -25.37 28.44 5.52
N SER A 303 -26.18 28.39 6.58
CA SER A 303 -27.43 29.19 6.67
C SER A 303 -27.21 30.67 7.00
N SER A 304 -26.07 31.02 7.59
CA SER A 304 -25.70 32.40 7.93
C SER A 304 -24.18 32.54 8.01
N TYR A 305 -23.69 33.78 7.97
CA TYR A 305 -22.25 34.05 8.17
C TYR A 305 -21.75 33.57 9.53
N ARG A 306 -22.55 33.74 10.61
CA ARG A 306 -22.20 33.20 11.94
C ARG A 306 -22.09 31.68 11.95
N HIS A 307 -22.93 31.00 11.19
CA HIS A 307 -22.87 29.54 11.04
C HIS A 307 -21.62 29.11 10.27
N ALA A 308 -21.26 29.82 9.19
CA ALA A 308 -20.01 29.59 8.46
C ALA A 308 -18.78 29.82 9.35
N ARG A 309 -18.75 30.91 10.12
CA ARG A 309 -17.68 31.20 11.08
C ARG A 309 -17.52 30.12 12.13
N TRP A 310 -18.63 29.64 12.70
CA TRP A 310 -18.58 28.58 13.70
C TRP A 310 -18.00 27.28 13.11
N TRP A 311 -18.48 26.82 11.96
CA TRP A 311 -17.89 25.65 11.29
C TRP A 311 -16.41 25.86 10.99
N GLY A 312 -16.06 26.97 10.33
CA GLY A 312 -14.67 27.23 9.95
C GLY A 312 -13.72 27.25 11.14
N GLN A 313 -14.04 28.03 12.18
CA GLN A 313 -13.19 28.15 13.37
C GLN A 313 -13.16 26.87 14.22
N ALA A 314 -14.26 26.11 14.28
CA ALA A 314 -14.29 24.87 15.04
C ALA A 314 -13.48 23.75 14.36
N ILE A 315 -13.57 23.63 13.03
CA ILE A 315 -12.72 22.70 12.27
C ILE A 315 -11.26 23.11 12.44
N GLU A 316 -10.94 24.39 12.21
CA GLU A 316 -9.57 24.90 12.31
C GLU A 316 -8.98 24.65 13.71
N GLY A 317 -9.69 25.05 14.77
CA GLY A 317 -9.24 24.86 16.14
C GLY A 317 -9.09 23.37 16.52
N PHE A 318 -9.96 22.49 16.03
CA PHE A 318 -9.84 21.06 16.28
C PHE A 318 -8.63 20.45 15.59
N ILE A 319 -8.41 20.77 14.31
CA ILE A 319 -7.27 20.27 13.53
C ILE A 319 -5.96 20.85 14.03
N GLN A 320 -5.91 22.12 14.44
CA GLN A 320 -4.73 22.70 15.08
C GLN A 320 -4.38 22.03 16.41
N LYS A 321 -5.40 21.60 17.19
CA LYS A 321 -5.18 20.94 18.47
C LYS A 321 -4.75 19.48 18.34
N HIS A 322 -5.36 18.73 17.42
CA HIS A 322 -5.23 17.27 17.34
C HIS A 322 -4.47 16.78 16.11
N GLY A 323 -4.42 17.56 15.03
CA GLY A 323 -3.85 17.21 13.74
C GLY A 323 -2.65 18.07 13.32
N SER A 324 -2.07 18.86 14.23
CA SER A 324 -0.96 19.80 13.94
C SER A 324 0.24 19.11 13.29
N ALA A 325 0.47 17.85 13.62
CA ALA A 325 1.52 17.02 13.03
C ALA A 325 1.43 16.90 11.50
N PHE A 326 0.27 17.13 10.87
CA PHE A 326 0.06 17.02 9.43
C PHE A 326 0.04 18.36 8.69
N LEU A 327 0.08 19.49 9.41
CA LEU A 327 -0.12 20.83 8.86
C LEU A 327 1.19 21.53 8.45
N THR A 328 2.33 20.91 8.72
CA THR A 328 3.65 21.55 8.56
C THR A 328 4.47 20.88 7.46
N ASP A 329 5.43 21.59 6.90
CA ASP A 329 6.50 20.94 6.15
C ASP A 329 7.36 20.09 7.09
N HIS A 330 7.76 18.91 6.61
CA HIS A 330 8.66 18.02 7.32
C HIS A 330 10.02 17.94 6.63
N ARG A 331 10.98 17.34 7.32
CA ARG A 331 12.32 17.07 6.79
C ARG A 331 12.21 16.42 5.40
N PHE A 332 13.02 16.90 4.45
CA PHE A 332 13.04 16.49 3.03
C PHE A 332 11.78 16.83 2.21
N GLY A 333 10.84 17.58 2.77
CA GLY A 333 9.54 17.82 2.15
C GLY A 333 8.62 16.60 2.18
N SER A 334 8.88 15.62 3.04
CA SER A 334 8.05 14.43 3.20
C SER A 334 6.64 14.79 3.70
N PHE A 335 5.64 14.01 3.28
CA PHE A 335 4.30 14.07 3.88
C PHE A 335 4.26 13.56 5.33
N ALA A 336 5.27 12.81 5.76
CA ALA A 336 5.37 12.20 7.07
C ALA A 336 6.50 12.87 7.88
N ARG A 337 6.21 13.10 9.16
CA ARG A 337 7.21 13.57 10.13
C ARG A 337 8.17 12.44 10.50
N GLN A 338 9.30 12.81 11.08
CA GLN A 338 10.14 11.83 11.77
C GLN A 338 9.44 11.37 13.04
N GLU A 339 9.35 10.05 13.21
CA GLU A 339 8.84 9.41 14.42
C GLU A 339 10.00 8.80 15.20
N GLU A 340 9.96 8.95 16.52
CA GLU A 340 11.00 8.46 17.41
C GLU A 340 10.62 7.12 18.05
N ASN A 341 11.64 6.36 18.46
CA ASN A 341 11.48 5.10 19.19
C ASN A 341 10.56 4.09 18.46
N ILE A 342 10.76 3.95 17.15
CA ILE A 342 10.01 3.03 16.31
C ILE A 342 10.74 1.69 16.24
N PRO A 343 10.11 0.58 16.65
CA PRO A 343 10.62 -0.76 16.40
C PRO A 343 10.72 -1.01 14.89
N ALA A 344 11.93 -1.30 14.42
CA ALA A 344 12.23 -1.58 13.03
C ALA A 344 13.15 -2.79 12.90
N LYS A 345 13.00 -3.51 11.79
CA LYS A 345 13.88 -4.64 11.43
C LYS A 345 14.17 -4.57 9.94
N TRP A 346 15.41 -4.90 9.57
CA TRP A 346 15.85 -5.02 8.17
C TRP A 346 15.84 -6.50 7.76
N TYR A 347 15.80 -6.72 6.44
CA TYR A 347 15.91 -8.04 5.84
C TYR A 347 16.89 -8.01 4.69
N VAL A 348 17.77 -8.99 4.66
CA VAL A 348 18.62 -9.30 3.51
C VAL A 348 18.07 -10.56 2.86
N ASN A 349 17.69 -10.45 1.58
CA ASN A 349 17.01 -11.46 0.77
C ASN A 349 15.55 -11.76 1.17
N GLY A 350 14.87 -12.53 0.32
CA GLY A 350 13.44 -12.79 0.42
C GLY A 350 13.02 -13.79 1.50
N LYS A 351 13.89 -14.69 1.95
CA LYS A 351 13.52 -15.78 2.86
C LYS A 351 12.89 -15.29 4.17
N THR A 352 13.66 -14.59 5.00
CA THR A 352 13.19 -14.13 6.31
C THR A 352 12.13 -13.03 6.19
N TYR A 353 12.21 -12.20 5.14
CA TYR A 353 11.18 -11.22 4.82
C TYR A 353 9.82 -11.89 4.60
N MET A 354 9.75 -12.89 3.71
CA MET A 354 8.51 -13.58 3.40
C MET A 354 7.99 -14.41 4.58
N GLU A 355 8.88 -14.98 5.40
CA GLU A 355 8.51 -15.67 6.65
C GLU A 355 7.79 -14.72 7.63
N ASP A 356 8.36 -13.54 7.90
CA ASP A 356 7.78 -12.56 8.82
C ASP A 356 6.51 -11.90 8.23
N VAL A 357 6.44 -11.71 6.91
CA VAL A 357 5.20 -11.29 6.22
C VAL A 357 4.11 -12.34 6.41
N ALA A 358 4.43 -13.63 6.27
CA ALA A 358 3.47 -14.71 6.44
C ALA A 358 2.89 -14.76 7.86
N ASP A 359 3.74 -14.57 8.88
CA ASP A 359 3.32 -14.54 10.28
C ASP A 359 2.48 -13.31 10.61
N ALA A 360 2.85 -12.14 10.09
CA ALA A 360 2.05 -10.92 10.24
C ALA A 360 0.68 -11.04 9.55
N LEU A 361 0.62 -11.61 8.34
CA LEU A 361 -0.64 -11.89 7.65
C LEU A 361 -1.51 -12.88 8.43
N GLU A 362 -0.89 -13.91 9.03
CA GLU A 362 -1.60 -14.88 9.86
C GLU A 362 -2.22 -14.23 11.09
N ASP A 363 -1.55 -13.25 11.71
CA ASP A 363 -2.08 -12.58 12.90
C ASP A 363 -3.11 -11.48 12.60
N ALA A 364 -3.19 -10.95 11.38
CA ALA A 364 -4.13 -9.86 11.01
C ALA A 364 -5.56 -10.05 11.53
N LYS A 365 -6.17 -9.00 12.09
CA LYS A 365 -7.52 -9.05 12.68
C LYS A 365 -8.55 -8.16 11.97
N GLU A 366 -8.11 -7.12 11.28
CA GLU A 366 -9.01 -6.10 10.74
C GLU A 366 -8.75 -5.84 9.26
N GLU A 367 -7.51 -5.49 8.90
CA GLU A 367 -7.16 -4.99 7.58
C GLU A 367 -5.80 -5.49 7.10
N ILE A 368 -5.72 -5.85 5.82
CA ILE A 368 -4.47 -6.10 5.10
C ILE A 368 -4.45 -5.19 3.87
N PHE A 369 -3.42 -4.36 3.76
CA PHE A 369 -3.16 -3.54 2.56
C PHE A 369 -1.92 -4.06 1.83
N ILE A 370 -2.01 -4.23 0.52
CA ILE A 370 -0.91 -4.69 -0.32
C ILE A 370 -0.77 -3.79 -1.54
N THR A 371 0.43 -3.26 -1.78
CA THR A 371 0.82 -2.74 -3.10
C THR A 371 1.95 -3.56 -3.65
N ASP A 372 1.85 -3.89 -4.93
CA ASP A 372 2.93 -4.56 -5.65
C ASP A 372 2.96 -4.02 -7.08
N TRP A 373 4.17 -3.93 -7.62
CA TRP A 373 4.35 -3.75 -9.06
C TRP A 373 3.92 -5.03 -9.79
N TRP A 374 4.21 -6.18 -9.19
CA TRP A 374 3.71 -7.47 -9.64
C TRP A 374 3.39 -8.37 -8.43
N LEU A 375 2.22 -9.01 -8.42
CA LEU A 375 1.83 -9.96 -7.38
C LEU A 375 1.50 -11.30 -8.02
N SER A 376 2.12 -12.37 -7.52
CA SER A 376 1.87 -13.76 -7.95
C SER A 376 1.09 -14.50 -6.85
N PRO A 377 -0.22 -14.77 -7.02
CA PRO A 377 -1.06 -15.28 -5.93
C PRO A 377 -0.59 -16.61 -5.33
N GLU A 378 0.05 -17.45 -6.13
CA GLU A 378 0.37 -18.84 -5.77
C GLU A 378 1.79 -19.04 -5.18
N ILE A 379 2.51 -17.96 -4.86
CA ILE A 379 3.83 -18.08 -4.23
C ILE A 379 3.74 -18.64 -2.81
N PHE A 380 4.78 -19.39 -2.42
CA PHE A 380 4.98 -19.83 -1.05
C PHE A 380 5.88 -18.86 -0.30
N LEU A 381 5.38 -18.37 0.85
CA LEU A 381 6.10 -17.42 1.70
C LEU A 381 7.08 -18.12 2.66
N LYS A 382 6.83 -19.38 3.04
CA LYS A 382 7.73 -20.22 3.84
C LYS A 382 8.16 -21.46 3.07
N ARG A 383 9.44 -21.81 3.14
CA ARG A 383 10.06 -22.88 2.33
C ARG A 383 11.13 -23.67 3.10
N PRO A 384 11.35 -24.97 2.79
CA PRO A 384 10.64 -25.78 1.78
C PRO A 384 9.17 -26.02 2.17
N VAL A 385 8.36 -26.46 1.20
CA VAL A 385 6.91 -26.63 1.40
C VAL A 385 6.65 -27.89 2.22
N VAL A 386 6.44 -27.72 3.53
CA VAL A 386 6.24 -28.82 4.48
C VAL A 386 4.81 -28.93 5.02
N GLU A 387 4.08 -27.82 5.11
CA GLU A 387 2.71 -27.76 5.66
C GLU A 387 1.65 -27.63 4.54
N GLY A 388 1.88 -28.32 3.42
CA GLY A 388 1.03 -28.22 2.23
C GLY A 388 0.86 -26.77 1.76
N ASN A 389 -0.38 -26.39 1.46
CA ASN A 389 -0.69 -25.04 0.98
C ASN A 389 -0.82 -23.98 2.09
N ARG A 390 -0.50 -24.29 3.36
CA ARG A 390 -0.68 -23.38 4.50
C ARG A 390 -0.01 -22.02 4.29
N TRP A 391 1.21 -22.01 3.76
CA TRP A 391 2.00 -20.78 3.59
C TRP A 391 1.98 -20.22 2.16
N ARG A 392 1.03 -20.67 1.32
CA ARG A 392 0.78 -20.09 0.00
C ARG A 392 -0.03 -18.81 0.13
N LEU A 393 0.39 -17.73 -0.52
CA LEU A 393 -0.14 -16.37 -0.31
C LEU A 393 -1.67 -16.31 -0.47
N ASP A 394 -2.22 -16.79 -1.58
CA ASP A 394 -3.66 -16.90 -1.83
C ASP A 394 -4.42 -17.66 -0.72
N CYS A 395 -3.85 -18.75 -0.20
CA CYS A 395 -4.42 -19.52 0.90
C CYS A 395 -4.42 -18.74 2.23
N ILE A 396 -3.39 -17.91 2.49
CA ILE A 396 -3.39 -16.99 3.65
C ILE A 396 -4.49 -15.96 3.49
N LEU A 397 -4.51 -15.24 2.38
CA LEU A 397 -5.49 -14.18 2.16
C LEU A 397 -6.92 -14.73 2.21
N LYS A 398 -7.18 -15.91 1.63
CA LYS A 398 -8.49 -16.56 1.69
C LYS A 398 -8.93 -16.85 3.13
N ARG A 399 -8.10 -17.51 3.94
CA ARG A 399 -8.49 -17.87 5.32
C ARG A 399 -8.64 -16.65 6.21
N LYS A 400 -7.81 -15.61 6.04
CA LYS A 400 -7.94 -14.36 6.78
C LYS A 400 -9.20 -13.60 6.38
N ALA A 401 -9.52 -13.58 5.09
CA ALA A 401 -10.76 -13.01 4.59
C ALA A 401 -12.01 -13.73 5.13
N GLN A 402 -11.97 -15.06 5.28
CA GLN A 402 -13.01 -15.87 5.91
C GLN A 402 -13.19 -15.57 7.41
N GLN A 403 -12.12 -15.18 8.11
CA GLN A 403 -12.15 -14.73 9.50
C GLN A 403 -12.66 -13.29 9.67
N GLY A 404 -13.04 -12.62 8.57
CA GLY A 404 -13.60 -11.26 8.59
C GLY A 404 -12.60 -10.15 8.26
N VAL A 405 -11.31 -10.46 8.09
CA VAL A 405 -10.29 -9.48 7.70
C VAL A 405 -10.62 -8.90 6.32
N ARG A 406 -10.56 -7.57 6.18
CA ARG A 406 -10.72 -6.88 4.90
C ARG A 406 -9.37 -6.76 4.22
N ILE A 407 -9.29 -7.16 2.96
CA ILE A 407 -8.02 -7.23 2.22
C ILE A 407 -8.12 -6.33 1.00
N PHE A 408 -7.21 -5.36 0.90
CA PHE A 408 -7.20 -4.35 -0.16
C PHE A 408 -5.86 -4.42 -0.89
N VAL A 409 -5.92 -4.68 -2.19
CA VAL A 409 -4.73 -4.84 -3.04
C VAL A 409 -4.75 -3.79 -4.14
N MET A 410 -3.64 -3.09 -4.33
CA MET A 410 -3.42 -2.19 -5.47
C MET A 410 -2.27 -2.73 -6.32
N LEU A 411 -2.57 -3.09 -7.56
CA LEU A 411 -1.58 -3.59 -8.52
C LEU A 411 -1.30 -2.53 -9.58
N TYR A 412 -0.04 -2.47 -10.02
CA TYR A 412 0.26 -1.82 -11.29
C TYR A 412 -0.52 -2.50 -12.43
N LYS A 413 -1.15 -1.69 -13.27
CA LYS A 413 -1.71 -2.13 -14.54
C LYS A 413 -0.68 -1.89 -15.62
N GLU A 414 -0.19 -2.98 -16.18
CA GLU A 414 0.77 -3.00 -17.25
C GLU A 414 0.16 -2.68 -18.62
N VAL A 415 1.04 -2.27 -19.53
CA VAL A 415 0.77 -2.33 -20.96
C VAL A 415 1.01 -3.78 -21.41
N GLU A 416 -0.06 -4.54 -21.57
CA GLU A 416 -0.04 -6.00 -21.82
C GLU A 416 0.82 -6.43 -23.02
N LEU A 417 1.01 -5.55 -24.01
CA LEU A 417 1.88 -5.81 -25.18
C LEU A 417 3.38 -5.65 -24.88
N ALA A 418 3.74 -4.98 -23.79
CA ALA A 418 5.12 -4.62 -23.45
C ALA A 418 5.64 -5.34 -22.21
N LEU A 419 4.75 -5.85 -21.36
CA LEU A 419 5.14 -6.46 -20.08
C LEU A 419 4.24 -7.66 -19.73
N GLY A 420 4.87 -8.79 -19.38
CA GLY A 420 4.20 -10.09 -19.16
C GLY A 420 3.66 -10.37 -17.75
N ILE A 421 3.55 -9.37 -16.86
CA ILE A 421 3.19 -9.59 -15.44
C ILE A 421 1.76 -10.11 -15.22
N ASN A 422 0.85 -9.89 -16.18
CA ASN A 422 -0.54 -10.34 -16.17
C ASN A 422 -1.30 -9.96 -14.89
N SER A 423 -1.33 -8.67 -14.54
CA SER A 423 -2.07 -8.18 -13.35
C SER A 423 -3.57 -8.49 -13.44
N GLY A 424 -4.10 -8.69 -14.66
CA GLY A 424 -5.46 -9.14 -14.91
C GLY A 424 -5.73 -10.55 -14.38
N TYR A 425 -4.78 -11.48 -14.50
CA TYR A 425 -4.84 -12.80 -13.87
C TYR A 425 -4.84 -12.66 -12.34
N SER A 426 -3.85 -11.99 -11.76
CA SER A 426 -3.73 -11.83 -10.31
C SER A 426 -4.97 -11.20 -9.69
N LYS A 427 -5.52 -10.15 -10.31
CA LYS A 427 -6.80 -9.54 -9.90
C LYS A 427 -7.94 -10.55 -9.90
N ARG A 428 -8.11 -11.32 -10.98
CA ARG A 428 -9.20 -12.29 -11.07
C ARG A 428 -9.02 -13.38 -10.01
N THR A 429 -7.85 -13.98 -9.90
CA THR A 429 -7.57 -15.04 -8.92
C THR A 429 -7.90 -14.57 -7.50
N LEU A 430 -7.39 -13.40 -7.07
CA LEU A 430 -7.62 -12.87 -5.74
C LEU A 430 -9.10 -12.53 -5.47
N LEU A 431 -9.81 -11.94 -6.43
CA LEU A 431 -11.24 -11.61 -6.27
C LEU A 431 -12.13 -12.86 -6.13
N HIS A 432 -11.75 -13.99 -6.75
CA HIS A 432 -12.50 -15.25 -6.63
C HIS A 432 -12.31 -15.96 -5.28
N LEU A 433 -11.30 -15.58 -4.48
CA LEU A 433 -11.03 -16.23 -3.20
C LEU A 433 -12.11 -15.93 -2.14
N HIS A 434 -12.51 -14.66 -2.00
CA HIS A 434 -13.48 -14.22 -0.98
C HIS A 434 -14.00 -12.78 -1.22
N PRO A 435 -15.27 -12.44 -0.92
CA PRO A 435 -15.81 -11.09 -1.09
C PRO A 435 -15.17 -10.00 -0.22
N ASN A 436 -14.43 -10.35 0.83
CA ASN A 436 -13.64 -9.39 1.63
C ASN A 436 -12.34 -8.96 0.96
N ILE A 437 -11.95 -9.60 -0.14
CA ILE A 437 -10.77 -9.21 -0.92
C ILE A 437 -11.22 -8.26 -2.03
N LYS A 438 -10.55 -7.11 -2.14
CA LYS A 438 -10.80 -6.09 -3.17
C LYS A 438 -9.49 -5.72 -3.83
N VAL A 439 -9.49 -5.70 -5.16
CA VAL A 439 -8.29 -5.46 -5.96
C VAL A 439 -8.53 -4.34 -6.97
N MET A 440 -7.71 -3.29 -6.89
CA MET A 440 -7.64 -2.23 -7.89
C MET A 440 -6.39 -2.39 -8.76
N ARG A 441 -6.51 -1.95 -10.01
CA ARG A 441 -5.40 -1.84 -10.96
C ARG A 441 -5.32 -0.41 -11.48
N ASP A 442 -4.11 0.13 -11.57
CA ASP A 442 -3.84 1.51 -11.98
C ASP A 442 -2.45 1.64 -12.64
N PRO A 443 -2.23 2.49 -13.65
CA PRO A 443 -3.15 3.43 -14.33
C PRO A 443 -4.14 2.77 -15.33
N ASP A 444 -5.03 3.52 -15.99
CA ASP A 444 -5.79 3.03 -17.16
C ASP A 444 -5.30 3.77 -18.43
N HIS A 445 -4.36 3.15 -19.16
CA HIS A 445 -3.57 3.80 -20.22
C HIS A 445 -4.36 4.52 -21.33
N VAL A 446 -5.50 3.99 -21.76
CA VAL A 446 -6.32 4.61 -22.83
C VAL A 446 -6.93 5.96 -22.39
N SER A 447 -7.08 6.16 -21.08
CA SER A 447 -7.75 7.34 -20.48
C SER A 447 -6.80 8.28 -19.73
N SER A 448 -5.66 7.78 -19.25
CA SER A 448 -4.63 8.56 -18.58
C SER A 448 -3.54 8.89 -19.59
N ALA A 449 -3.12 10.15 -19.73
CA ALA A 449 -1.94 10.54 -20.52
C ALA A 449 -0.60 9.95 -20.00
N VAL A 450 -0.67 8.94 -19.13
CA VAL A 450 0.43 8.22 -18.49
C VAL A 450 0.56 6.85 -19.15
N TYR A 451 1.47 6.77 -20.12
CA TYR A 451 1.79 5.54 -20.84
C TYR A 451 3.12 4.91 -20.39
N LEU A 452 3.96 5.65 -19.68
CA LEU A 452 5.36 5.28 -19.43
C LEU A 452 5.67 4.90 -17.98
N TRP A 453 4.88 5.40 -17.03
CA TRP A 453 5.16 5.31 -15.59
C TRP A 453 4.36 4.21 -14.91
N ALA A 454 4.89 3.72 -13.80
CA ALA A 454 4.35 2.60 -13.03
C ALA A 454 4.13 2.95 -11.56
N HIS A 455 3.33 2.11 -10.91
CA HIS A 455 3.33 2.03 -9.45
C HIS A 455 4.34 0.98 -9.05
N HIS A 456 5.42 1.41 -8.38
CA HIS A 456 6.59 0.57 -8.19
C HIS A 456 6.87 0.28 -6.71
N GLU A 457 6.10 0.87 -5.80
CA GLU A 457 6.18 0.58 -4.37
C GLU A 457 5.71 -0.85 -4.01
N LYS A 458 6.47 -1.50 -3.12
CA LYS A 458 6.12 -2.79 -2.52
C LYS A 458 5.86 -2.59 -1.05
N ILE A 459 4.59 -2.63 -0.64
CA ILE A 459 4.20 -2.47 0.76
C ILE A 459 3.19 -3.53 1.18
N VAL A 460 3.36 -4.05 2.39
CA VAL A 460 2.35 -4.88 3.06
C VAL A 460 2.07 -4.25 4.42
N VAL A 461 0.83 -3.84 4.67
CA VAL A 461 0.42 -3.22 5.93
C VAL A 461 -0.65 -4.07 6.61
N ILE A 462 -0.42 -4.41 7.88
CA ILE A 462 -1.32 -5.21 8.70
C ILE A 462 -1.91 -4.32 9.80
N ASP A 463 -3.24 -4.25 9.86
CA ASP A 463 -4.05 -3.54 10.84
C ASP A 463 -3.61 -2.07 11.08
N GLN A 464 -3.01 -1.44 10.06
CA GLN A 464 -2.37 -0.12 10.12
C GLN A 464 -1.38 0.04 11.29
N SER A 465 -0.68 -1.04 11.62
CA SER A 465 0.16 -1.14 12.83
C SER A 465 1.54 -1.74 12.53
N VAL A 466 1.64 -2.61 11.52
CA VAL A 466 2.90 -3.21 11.05
C VAL A 466 2.97 -2.95 9.55
N ALA A 467 4.08 -2.39 9.05
CA ALA A 467 4.26 -2.10 7.64
C ALA A 467 5.61 -2.60 7.14
N PHE A 468 5.57 -3.46 6.13
CA PHE A 468 6.72 -3.92 5.38
C PHE A 468 6.94 -3.00 4.18
N VAL A 469 8.19 -2.57 3.96
CA VAL A 469 8.60 -1.64 2.87
C VAL A 469 9.98 -2.06 2.36
N GLY A 470 10.15 -2.18 1.04
CA GLY A 470 11.43 -2.55 0.44
C GLY A 470 11.39 -2.75 -1.07
N GLY A 471 12.38 -3.49 -1.58
CA GLY A 471 12.49 -3.87 -3.00
C GLY A 471 11.72 -5.13 -3.39
N ILE A 472 11.22 -5.90 -2.41
CA ILE A 472 10.73 -7.27 -2.61
C ILE A 472 9.22 -7.29 -2.87
N ASP A 473 8.82 -7.54 -4.13
CA ASP A 473 7.42 -7.84 -4.49
C ASP A 473 7.01 -9.23 -3.98
N LEU A 474 5.71 -9.42 -3.71
CA LEU A 474 5.12 -10.75 -3.48
C LEU A 474 4.92 -11.51 -4.82
N ALA A 475 6.03 -11.79 -5.51
CA ALA A 475 6.05 -12.35 -6.86
C ALA A 475 7.04 -13.50 -7.05
N TYR A 476 6.90 -14.20 -8.18
CA TYR A 476 7.83 -15.25 -8.61
C TYR A 476 9.28 -14.74 -8.68
N GLY A 477 10.22 -15.61 -8.27
CA GLY A 477 11.66 -15.38 -8.37
C GLY A 477 12.27 -14.53 -7.26
N ARG A 478 11.45 -13.92 -6.38
CA ARG A 478 11.92 -12.99 -5.32
C ARG A 478 12.38 -13.70 -4.06
N TRP A 479 11.91 -14.91 -3.81
CA TRP A 479 12.36 -15.70 -2.68
C TRP A 479 13.78 -16.19 -2.96
N ASP A 480 14.70 -15.89 -2.05
CA ASP A 480 16.06 -16.39 -2.04
C ASP A 480 16.61 -16.31 -0.62
N ASP A 481 17.70 -17.00 -0.35
CA ASP A 481 18.44 -16.90 0.90
C ASP A 481 19.91 -16.57 0.66
N ARG A 482 20.71 -16.53 1.73
CA ARG A 482 22.13 -16.17 1.68
C ARG A 482 22.99 -17.09 0.82
N GLU A 483 22.51 -18.28 0.44
CA GLU A 483 23.28 -19.22 -0.38
C GLU A 483 23.20 -18.89 -1.88
N HIS A 484 22.16 -18.16 -2.31
CA HIS A 484 21.96 -17.78 -3.72
C HIS A 484 22.10 -18.98 -4.69
N ARG A 485 21.41 -20.08 -4.37
CA ARG A 485 21.54 -21.34 -5.12
C ARG A 485 21.13 -21.18 -6.58
N LEU A 486 21.91 -21.80 -7.48
CA LEU A 486 21.66 -21.84 -8.93
C LEU A 486 20.77 -23.02 -9.35
N THR A 487 20.66 -24.05 -8.54
CA THR A 487 20.01 -25.32 -8.90
C THR A 487 18.95 -25.72 -7.88
N ASP A 488 17.90 -26.39 -8.35
CA ASP A 488 16.79 -26.89 -7.53
C ASP A 488 16.12 -28.10 -8.21
N ILE A 489 16.91 -29.14 -8.46
CA ILE A 489 16.49 -30.37 -9.15
C ILE A 489 15.64 -31.30 -8.25
N GLY A 490 15.86 -31.26 -6.93
CA GLY A 490 15.18 -32.09 -5.93
C GLY A 490 15.37 -33.61 -6.12
N SER A 491 14.90 -34.41 -5.15
CA SER A 491 14.71 -35.86 -5.27
C SER A 491 13.23 -36.16 -5.10
N VAL A 492 12.57 -36.77 -6.09
CA VAL A 492 11.14 -37.13 -6.00
C VAL A 492 11.01 -38.52 -5.38
N THR A 493 10.27 -38.66 -4.29
CA THR A 493 9.71 -39.96 -3.88
C THR A 493 8.19 -39.88 -4.04
N LEU A 494 7.66 -40.55 -5.06
CA LEU A 494 6.21 -40.77 -5.18
C LEU A 494 5.83 -41.78 -4.10
N SER A 495 4.95 -41.43 -3.16
CA SER A 495 4.28 -42.45 -2.37
C SER A 495 3.35 -43.22 -3.29
N HIS A 496 3.70 -44.48 -3.54
CA HIS A 496 2.73 -45.45 -4.03
C HIS A 496 1.53 -45.45 -3.07
N LEU A 497 0.32 -45.43 -3.64
CA LEU A 497 -0.91 -45.76 -2.93
C LEU A 497 -0.75 -47.13 -2.28
N GLU A 498 -0.43 -47.18 -0.99
CA GLU A 498 -0.71 -48.35 -0.18
C GLU A 498 -2.21 -48.43 0.01
N GLN A 499 -2.85 -49.21 -0.87
CA GLN A 499 -4.18 -49.73 -0.61
C GLN A 499 -4.13 -50.55 0.67
N VAL A 500 -4.92 -50.12 1.64
CA VAL A 500 -5.35 -50.92 2.78
C VAL A 500 -5.91 -52.24 2.25
N SER A 501 -5.17 -53.33 2.44
CA SER A 501 -5.70 -54.68 2.36
C SER A 501 -5.61 -55.32 3.74
N GLN A 502 -6.80 -55.61 4.28
CA GLN A 502 -6.98 -56.34 5.52
C GLN A 502 -6.34 -57.73 5.41
N SER A 503 -5.80 -58.15 6.54
CA SER A 503 -5.32 -59.49 6.83
C SER A 503 -6.36 -60.56 6.49
N ASP A 504 -5.96 -61.57 5.72
CA ASP A 504 -6.46 -62.93 5.92
C ASP A 504 -5.36 -63.96 5.59
N THR A 505 -5.31 -64.97 6.45
CA THR A 505 -4.29 -66.02 6.57
C THR A 505 -4.41 -67.12 5.51
N ASN A 506 -3.27 -67.56 4.94
CA ASN A 506 -2.73 -68.94 4.97
C ASN A 506 -1.97 -69.38 3.70
N THR A 507 -0.96 -70.21 3.98
CA THR A 507 -0.27 -71.22 3.13
C THR A 507 0.85 -70.80 2.15
N ARG A 508 2.02 -71.42 2.41
CA ARG A 508 3.31 -71.47 1.67
C ARG A 508 3.23 -72.38 0.41
N PRO A 509 4.34 -72.70 -0.31
CA PRO A 509 5.59 -71.97 -0.63
C PRO A 509 6.02 -72.06 -2.14
N TYR A 510 7.13 -71.38 -2.47
CA TYR A 510 8.24 -71.77 -3.38
C TYR A 510 8.44 -71.09 -4.77
N PHE A 511 9.72 -70.70 -4.93
CA PHE A 511 10.62 -70.73 -6.11
C PHE A 511 10.78 -69.52 -7.06
N LEU A 512 12.02 -68.98 -6.99
CA LEU A 512 13.02 -68.61 -8.03
C LEU A 512 12.61 -67.78 -9.26
N GLY A 513 13.45 -66.77 -9.57
CA GLY A 513 13.65 -66.33 -10.95
C GLY A 513 14.29 -64.94 -11.12
N ILE A 514 15.61 -64.87 -11.03
CA ILE A 514 16.44 -63.77 -11.56
C ILE A 514 16.41 -63.82 -13.10
N SER A 515 16.24 -62.69 -13.80
CA SER A 515 17.08 -62.28 -14.94
C SER A 515 16.61 -60.99 -15.62
N THR A 516 17.56 -60.07 -15.72
CA THR A 516 17.80 -59.01 -16.72
C THR A 516 17.41 -59.32 -18.18
N VAL A 517 17.11 -58.27 -18.98
CA VAL A 517 17.89 -57.79 -20.16
C VAL A 517 17.03 -56.92 -21.13
N MET A 518 17.60 -55.74 -21.46
CA MET A 518 17.59 -54.90 -22.69
C MET A 518 16.34 -54.71 -23.59
N ASP A 519 16.06 -53.42 -23.80
CA ASP A 519 16.13 -52.65 -25.08
C ASP A 519 15.37 -53.13 -26.33
N SER A 520 14.45 -52.30 -26.83
CA SER A 520 14.23 -52.08 -28.27
C SER A 520 13.28 -50.92 -28.55
N MET A 521 13.71 -49.99 -29.42
CA MET A 521 12.84 -49.07 -30.15
C MET A 521 11.88 -49.82 -31.09
N ASP A 522 10.65 -49.32 -31.24
CA ASP A 522 10.05 -49.15 -32.58
C ASP A 522 8.75 -48.31 -32.57
N GLN A 523 8.58 -47.48 -33.60
CA GLN A 523 7.31 -46.84 -33.97
C GLN A 523 6.35 -47.87 -34.58
N PRO A 524 5.05 -47.54 -34.72
CA PRO A 524 4.62 -47.24 -36.09
C PRO A 524 3.58 -46.13 -36.24
N ARG A 525 3.67 -45.42 -37.38
CA ARG A 525 2.60 -44.62 -37.99
C ARG A 525 1.53 -45.52 -38.61
N LEU A 526 0.25 -45.13 -38.57
CA LEU A 526 -0.73 -45.53 -39.60
C LEU A 526 -1.87 -44.53 -39.82
N ARG A 527 -2.25 -44.46 -41.10
CA ARG A 527 -3.07 -43.54 -41.91
C ARG A 527 -4.57 -43.40 -41.58
N SER A 528 -5.05 -42.16 -41.74
CA SER A 528 -6.24 -41.61 -42.42
C SER A 528 -7.54 -42.42 -42.66
N GLN A 529 -8.68 -41.76 -42.37
CA GLN A 529 -9.97 -41.65 -43.12
C GLN A 529 -10.84 -40.66 -42.29
N GLY A 530 -11.54 -39.61 -42.73
CA GLY A 530 -12.04 -39.17 -44.03
C GLY A 530 -13.57 -39.04 -43.97
N LYS A 531 -14.14 -37.82 -43.80
CA LYS A 531 -15.46 -37.40 -44.37
C LYS A 531 -15.76 -35.90 -44.15
N MET A 532 -15.93 -35.19 -45.26
CA MET A 532 -16.41 -33.80 -45.38
C MET A 532 -17.94 -33.71 -45.37
N LYS A 533 -18.47 -32.56 -44.94
CA LYS A 533 -19.70 -31.96 -45.51
C LYS A 533 -19.49 -30.47 -45.80
N ARG A 534 -19.51 -30.14 -47.10
CA ARG A 534 -19.73 -28.82 -47.75
C ARG A 534 -21.16 -28.33 -47.44
N SER A 535 -21.63 -27.09 -47.60
CA SER A 535 -21.16 -25.75 -48.01
C SER A 535 -22.45 -24.88 -48.00
N ARG A 536 -22.37 -23.57 -47.68
CA ARG A 536 -22.92 -22.51 -48.55
C ARG A 536 -22.58 -21.10 -48.06
N PHE A 537 -21.75 -20.44 -48.87
CA PHE A 537 -21.54 -18.99 -48.89
C PHE A 537 -22.65 -18.30 -49.70
N SER A 538 -22.99 -17.06 -49.33
CA SER A 538 -23.51 -16.06 -50.26
C SER A 538 -22.84 -14.71 -50.02
N ILE A 539 -22.37 -14.10 -51.11
CA ILE A 539 -21.63 -12.84 -51.20
C ILE A 539 -22.57 -11.73 -51.70
N ARG A 540 -22.55 -10.54 -51.08
CA ARG A 540 -22.67 -9.26 -51.82
C ARG A 540 -22.07 -8.04 -51.08
N ARG A 541 -20.92 -7.61 -51.63
CA ARG A 541 -20.21 -6.31 -51.71
C ARG A 541 -20.68 -5.06 -50.93
N HIS A 542 -19.72 -4.50 -50.18
CA HIS A 542 -18.98 -3.23 -50.40
C HIS A 542 -19.74 -1.88 -50.50
N LEU A 543 -19.56 -0.97 -49.53
CA LEU A 543 -18.72 0.26 -49.64
C LEU A 543 -18.84 1.21 -48.41
N GLN A 544 -17.72 1.89 -48.14
CA GLN A 544 -17.46 3.11 -47.33
C GLN A 544 -17.39 2.98 -45.80
N LYS A 545 -16.20 3.07 -45.18
CA LYS A 545 -15.31 4.24 -44.91
C LYS A 545 -15.74 5.07 -43.69
N HIS A 546 -14.84 5.11 -42.71
CA HIS A 546 -14.73 5.99 -41.55
C HIS A 546 -15.78 5.87 -40.44
N GLY A 547 -15.31 5.50 -39.24
CA GLY A 547 -16.02 5.80 -38.00
C GLY A 547 -15.74 4.84 -36.86
N LEU A 548 -14.88 5.27 -35.93
CA LEU A 548 -14.92 4.98 -34.48
C LEU A 548 -14.69 3.52 -34.04
N ALA A 549 -13.50 3.28 -33.50
CA ALA A 549 -13.23 2.16 -32.60
C ALA A 549 -14.21 2.21 -31.41
N GLN A 550 -14.89 1.10 -31.17
CA GLN A 550 -15.76 0.90 -30.03
C GLN A 550 -14.91 0.76 -28.76
N ALA A 551 -15.29 1.50 -27.72
CA ALA A 551 -14.71 1.40 -26.39
C ALA A 551 -15.04 0.03 -25.77
N ASP A 552 -14.04 -0.60 -25.17
CA ASP A 552 -14.17 -1.86 -24.43
C ASP A 552 -15.25 -1.75 -23.34
N SER A 553 -16.37 -2.42 -23.59
CA SER A 553 -17.48 -2.55 -22.66
C SER A 553 -17.37 -3.91 -21.97
N ASP A 554 -16.52 -4.00 -20.93
CA ASP A 554 -16.58 -5.08 -19.95
C ASP A 554 -17.81 -4.89 -19.06
N SER A 555 -18.96 -5.26 -19.62
CA SER A 555 -20.24 -5.34 -18.94
C SER A 555 -20.68 -6.79 -18.98
N ASP A 556 -20.05 -7.64 -18.15
CA ASP A 556 -20.59 -8.97 -17.91
C ASP A 556 -21.73 -8.85 -16.90
N SER A 557 -22.91 -9.12 -17.44
CA SER A 557 -24.17 -9.24 -16.74
C SER A 557 -24.23 -10.59 -16.02
N ASP A 558 -24.78 -10.58 -14.80
CA ASP A 558 -25.08 -11.76 -14.01
C ASP A 558 -25.81 -12.83 -14.85
N ARG A 559 -25.09 -13.86 -15.26
CA ARG A 559 -25.67 -15.14 -15.64
C ARG A 559 -25.33 -16.16 -14.56
N SER A 560 -26.37 -16.59 -13.86
CA SER A 560 -26.36 -17.75 -12.98
C SER A 560 -25.96 -19.01 -13.77
N GLY A 561 -24.66 -19.26 -13.85
CA GLY A 561 -24.08 -20.48 -14.38
C GLY A 561 -23.70 -21.41 -13.23
N SER A 562 -24.26 -22.62 -13.24
CA SER A 562 -23.99 -23.73 -12.33
C SER A 562 -22.52 -23.83 -11.87
N MET A 563 -22.33 -24.03 -10.57
CA MET A 563 -21.06 -24.37 -9.92
C MET A 563 -20.27 -25.42 -10.73
N ARG A 564 -19.28 -24.98 -11.50
CA ARG A 564 -18.10 -25.78 -11.77
C ARG A 564 -16.99 -25.19 -10.92
N SER A 565 -16.71 -25.89 -9.83
CA SER A 565 -15.45 -25.77 -9.10
C SER A 565 -14.30 -25.62 -10.10
N LEU A 566 -13.63 -24.47 -10.11
CA LEU A 566 -12.26 -24.38 -10.62
C LEU A 566 -11.39 -25.17 -9.64
N GLN A 567 -11.45 -26.50 -9.75
CA GLN A 567 -10.38 -27.37 -9.30
C GLN A 567 -9.16 -26.93 -10.11
N THR A 568 -8.20 -26.28 -9.46
CA THR A 568 -6.89 -25.96 -10.04
C THR A 568 -6.07 -27.21 -10.38
N GLY A 569 -6.66 -28.42 -10.31
CA GLY A 569 -6.05 -29.67 -10.77
C GLY A 569 -4.89 -30.18 -9.93
N VAL A 570 -4.48 -29.50 -8.85
CA VAL A 570 -3.32 -29.88 -8.05
C VAL A 570 -3.77 -30.22 -6.62
N GLY A 571 -3.52 -31.46 -6.21
CA GLY A 571 -3.76 -31.97 -4.86
C GLY A 571 -2.84 -31.30 -3.82
N GLU A 572 -2.98 -31.71 -2.56
CA GLU A 572 -2.09 -31.25 -1.47
C GLU A 572 -0.64 -31.69 -1.75
N LEU A 573 0.29 -30.72 -1.76
CA LEU A 573 1.72 -30.99 -1.93
C LEU A 573 2.31 -31.40 -0.57
N PHE A 574 2.66 -32.68 -0.41
CA PHE A 574 3.40 -33.17 0.76
C PHE A 574 4.79 -33.62 0.34
N GLY A 575 5.83 -33.16 1.06
CA GLY A 575 7.16 -33.78 1.03
C GLY A 575 8.03 -33.54 -0.21
N ASN A 576 8.22 -32.30 -0.66
CA ASN A 576 9.20 -32.00 -1.72
C ASN A 576 10.37 -31.16 -1.20
N ALA A 577 11.60 -31.66 -1.39
CA ALA A 577 12.87 -30.97 -1.09
C ALA A 577 13.15 -29.74 -1.98
N ARG A 578 12.18 -29.29 -2.79
CA ARG A 578 12.34 -28.18 -3.74
C ARG A 578 11.99 -26.85 -3.10
N PHE A 579 12.74 -25.82 -3.47
CA PHE A 579 12.52 -24.46 -2.98
C PHE A 579 11.66 -23.64 -3.96
N TRP A 580 11.93 -23.67 -5.26
CA TRP A 580 11.25 -22.84 -6.25
C TRP A 580 10.33 -23.71 -7.10
N HIS A 581 9.02 -23.64 -6.92
CA HIS A 581 8.07 -24.50 -7.65
C HIS A 581 7.57 -23.83 -8.93
N GLY A 582 7.56 -24.56 -10.06
CA GLY A 582 7.02 -24.08 -11.34
C GLY A 582 7.63 -22.76 -11.80
N LYS A 583 6.75 -21.76 -12.01
CA LYS A 583 7.10 -20.40 -12.49
C LYS A 583 8.03 -19.62 -11.57
N ASP A 584 8.20 -20.09 -10.34
CA ASP A 584 9.10 -19.48 -9.37
C ASP A 584 10.58 -19.81 -9.61
N TYR A 585 10.88 -20.88 -10.37
CA TYR A 585 12.24 -21.14 -10.86
C TYR A 585 12.43 -20.39 -12.17
N CYS A 586 13.14 -19.27 -12.12
CA CYS A 586 13.25 -18.33 -13.23
C CYS A 586 14.69 -17.85 -13.47
N ASN A 587 14.95 -17.46 -14.72
CA ASN A 587 16.14 -16.71 -15.13
C ASN A 587 15.70 -15.61 -16.10
N PHE A 588 15.74 -14.37 -15.62
CA PHE A 588 15.10 -13.20 -16.25
C PHE A 588 15.88 -12.69 -17.47
N VAL A 589 17.17 -13.00 -17.56
CA VAL A 589 18.00 -12.68 -18.72
C VAL A 589 17.76 -13.70 -19.83
N HIS A 590 17.57 -14.97 -19.45
CA HIS A 590 17.36 -16.07 -20.39
C HIS A 590 15.97 -16.04 -21.04
N LYS A 591 14.91 -15.84 -20.24
CA LYS A 591 13.52 -15.94 -20.73
C LYS A 591 12.54 -15.24 -19.80
N ASP A 592 11.66 -14.42 -20.37
CA ASP A 592 10.57 -13.79 -19.62
C ASP A 592 9.43 -14.80 -19.30
N TRP A 593 8.60 -14.49 -18.31
CA TRP A 593 7.52 -15.38 -17.89
C TRP A 593 6.43 -15.51 -18.95
N ILE A 594 5.96 -16.75 -19.11
CA ILE A 594 4.87 -17.10 -20.01
C ILE A 594 3.82 -17.92 -19.26
N GLN A 595 2.56 -17.87 -19.68
CA GLN A 595 1.47 -18.71 -19.17
C GLN A 595 1.36 -18.68 -17.62
N LEU A 596 1.29 -17.48 -17.03
CA LEU A 596 1.20 -17.29 -15.58
C LEU A 596 -0.04 -17.93 -14.93
N ASP A 597 -1.02 -18.33 -15.74
CA ASP A 597 -2.19 -19.12 -15.34
C ASP A 597 -1.87 -20.60 -15.03
N LYS A 598 -0.64 -21.04 -15.31
CA LYS A 598 -0.11 -22.37 -14.94
C LYS A 598 1.07 -22.21 -13.99
N PRO A 599 0.81 -21.96 -12.69
CA PRO A 599 1.82 -21.52 -11.72
C PRO A 599 2.86 -22.60 -11.38
N PHE A 600 2.47 -23.88 -11.45
CA PHE A 600 3.33 -25.00 -11.05
C PHE A 600 4.03 -25.69 -12.22
N ASP A 601 3.80 -25.23 -13.45
CA ASP A 601 4.51 -25.72 -14.64
C ASP A 601 5.83 -24.97 -14.77
N ASP A 602 6.92 -25.69 -15.01
CA ASP A 602 8.19 -25.08 -15.37
C ASP A 602 8.11 -24.47 -16.78
N PHE A 603 8.75 -23.32 -16.97
CA PHE A 603 8.84 -22.64 -18.28
C PHE A 603 10.27 -22.57 -18.82
N ILE A 604 11.24 -22.95 -17.98
CA ILE A 604 12.65 -23.20 -18.30
C ILE A 604 13.02 -24.59 -17.78
N ASP A 605 13.93 -25.28 -18.47
CA ASP A 605 14.36 -26.61 -18.08
C ASP A 605 15.41 -26.54 -16.95
N ARG A 606 15.04 -27.05 -15.77
CA ARG A 606 15.87 -27.04 -14.56
C ARG A 606 17.13 -27.89 -14.66
N HIS A 607 17.15 -28.90 -15.53
CA HIS A 607 18.30 -29.79 -15.69
C HIS A 607 19.41 -29.17 -16.55
N THR A 608 19.08 -28.13 -17.32
CA THR A 608 20.02 -27.50 -18.25
C THR A 608 20.25 -26.02 -17.98
N THR A 609 19.30 -25.34 -17.33
CA THR A 609 19.32 -23.89 -17.12
C THR A 609 19.35 -23.58 -15.62
N PRO A 610 20.40 -22.94 -15.10
CA PRO A 610 20.42 -22.47 -13.73
C PRO A 610 19.41 -21.33 -13.55
N ARG A 611 18.77 -21.27 -12.38
CA ARG A 611 17.99 -20.08 -12.01
C ARG A 611 18.94 -18.89 -11.79
N MET A 612 18.39 -17.68 -11.93
CA MET A 612 19.11 -16.46 -11.56
C MET A 612 18.80 -16.10 -10.10
N PRO A 613 19.82 -16.04 -9.21
CA PRO A 613 19.62 -15.61 -7.84
C PRO A 613 19.11 -14.18 -7.70
N TRP A 614 18.36 -13.93 -6.63
CA TRP A 614 17.74 -12.65 -6.34
C TRP A 614 18.27 -12.11 -5.00
N HIS A 615 19.05 -11.04 -5.06
CA HIS A 615 19.58 -10.34 -3.90
C HIS A 615 18.83 -9.03 -3.71
N ASP A 616 18.23 -8.83 -2.54
CA ASP A 616 17.34 -7.70 -2.29
C ASP A 616 17.27 -7.33 -0.82
N ILE A 617 16.72 -6.15 -0.53
CA ILE A 617 16.63 -5.57 0.81
C ILE A 617 15.20 -5.11 1.08
N ALA A 618 14.71 -5.42 2.27
CA ALA A 618 13.44 -4.92 2.77
C ALA A 618 13.54 -4.53 4.26
N SER A 619 12.46 -3.97 4.78
CA SER A 619 12.34 -3.60 6.18
C SER A 619 10.91 -3.73 6.67
N VAL A 620 10.74 -3.79 7.98
CA VAL A 620 9.46 -3.62 8.66
C VAL A 620 9.56 -2.50 9.68
N VAL A 621 8.50 -1.71 9.79
CA VAL A 621 8.33 -0.64 10.78
C VAL A 621 6.99 -0.78 11.48
N HIS A 622 6.91 -0.28 12.70
CA HIS A 622 5.75 -0.44 13.58
C HIS A 622 5.13 0.92 13.94
N GLY A 623 3.90 0.88 14.45
CA GLY A 623 3.25 2.01 15.11
C GLY A 623 3.01 3.20 14.19
N LYS A 624 3.49 4.39 14.58
CA LYS A 624 3.21 5.62 13.84
C LYS A 624 3.80 5.60 12.44
N ALA A 625 5.01 5.07 12.27
CA ALA A 625 5.60 4.89 10.94
C ALA A 625 4.78 3.94 10.07
N ALA A 626 4.24 2.85 10.65
CA ALA A 626 3.33 1.96 9.92
C ALA A 626 2.02 2.66 9.52
N ARG A 627 1.51 3.57 10.35
CA ARG A 627 0.35 4.42 10.01
C ARG A 627 0.65 5.42 8.91
N ASP A 628 1.85 5.96 8.84
CA ASP A 628 2.28 6.81 7.73
C ASP A 628 2.32 6.04 6.40
N VAL A 629 2.83 4.80 6.40
CA VAL A 629 2.76 3.90 5.24
C VAL A 629 1.30 3.57 4.88
N ALA A 630 0.45 3.26 5.88
CA ALA A 630 -0.98 3.03 5.67
C ALA A 630 -1.68 4.27 5.07
N ARG A 631 -1.32 5.46 5.53
CA ARG A 631 -1.87 6.73 5.05
C ARG A 631 -1.54 6.96 3.58
N HIS A 632 -0.33 6.60 3.12
CA HIS A 632 0.03 6.59 1.71
C HIS A 632 -0.89 5.65 0.90
N PHE A 633 -1.08 4.41 1.37
CA PHE A 633 -1.99 3.44 0.72
C PHE A 633 -3.42 3.98 0.62
N ILE A 634 -3.96 4.48 1.74
CA ILE A 634 -5.33 4.99 1.85
C ILE A 634 -5.54 6.18 0.90
N GLN A 635 -4.55 7.07 0.78
CA GLN A 635 -4.59 8.19 -0.15
C GLN A 635 -4.73 7.70 -1.59
N ARG A 636 -3.86 6.77 -2.01
CA ARG A 636 -3.89 6.19 -3.36
C ARG A 636 -5.18 5.43 -3.63
N TRP A 637 -5.61 4.57 -2.71
CA TRP A 637 -6.85 3.81 -2.83
C TRP A 637 -8.07 4.72 -3.04
N ASN A 638 -8.22 5.73 -2.18
CA ASN A 638 -9.35 6.67 -2.26
C ASN A 638 -9.28 7.53 -3.53
N PHE A 639 -8.08 7.88 -3.99
CA PHE A 639 -7.87 8.56 -5.26
C PHE A 639 -8.27 7.67 -6.45
N THR A 640 -7.73 6.46 -6.57
CA THR A 640 -8.04 5.51 -7.65
C THR A 640 -9.54 5.17 -7.68
N LYS A 641 -10.17 4.99 -6.50
CA LYS A 641 -11.62 4.82 -6.36
C LYS A 641 -12.41 5.97 -7.00
N LEU A 642 -11.96 7.20 -6.76
CA LEU A 642 -12.62 8.41 -7.23
C LEU A 642 -12.47 8.60 -8.75
N VAL A 643 -11.26 8.38 -9.28
CA VAL A 643 -10.97 8.64 -10.69
C VAL A 643 -11.50 7.54 -11.63
N LYS A 644 -11.76 6.34 -11.13
CA LYS A 644 -12.24 5.21 -11.93
C LYS A 644 -13.70 4.85 -11.64
N PRO A 645 -14.64 5.11 -12.57
CA PRO A 645 -16.06 4.80 -12.39
C PRO A 645 -16.36 3.35 -11.98
N LYS A 646 -15.63 2.36 -12.52
CA LYS A 646 -15.78 0.94 -12.17
C LYS A 646 -15.55 0.63 -10.68
N TYR A 647 -14.75 1.44 -10.00
CA TYR A 647 -14.48 1.32 -8.57
C TYR A 647 -15.35 2.25 -7.72
N ASN A 648 -16.13 3.14 -8.35
CA ASN A 648 -17.04 4.05 -7.68
C ASN A 648 -18.37 3.39 -7.28
N THR A 649 -18.29 2.16 -6.78
CA THR A 649 -19.42 1.39 -6.22
C THR A 649 -19.23 1.22 -4.71
N GLN A 650 -20.28 0.83 -3.99
CA GLN A 650 -20.17 0.53 -2.54
C GLN A 650 -19.33 -0.72 -2.25
N ALA A 651 -19.14 -1.60 -3.24
CA ALA A 651 -18.32 -2.81 -3.10
C ALA A 651 -16.83 -2.50 -2.84
N TYR A 652 -16.36 -1.32 -3.25
CA TYR A 652 -15.02 -0.81 -2.91
C TYR A 652 -15.20 0.32 -1.89
N PRO A 653 -15.01 0.10 -0.58
CA PRO A 653 -15.23 1.14 0.41
C PRO A 653 -14.16 2.25 0.31
N CYS A 654 -14.47 3.44 0.82
CA CYS A 654 -13.43 4.41 1.16
C CYS A 654 -12.70 3.92 2.41
N LEU A 655 -11.38 4.03 2.42
CA LEU A 655 -10.56 3.65 3.57
C LEU A 655 -10.31 4.87 4.46
N LEU A 656 -10.20 4.63 5.77
CA LEU A 656 -9.94 5.64 6.80
C LEU A 656 -8.62 5.35 7.51
N PRO A 657 -7.77 6.37 7.74
CA PRO A 657 -6.59 6.17 8.56
C PRO A 657 -6.99 6.03 10.03
N LYS A 658 -6.32 5.14 10.75
CA LYS A 658 -6.35 5.16 12.22
C LYS A 658 -5.62 6.41 12.72
N THR A 659 -6.08 6.97 13.84
CA THR A 659 -5.43 8.10 14.54
C THR A 659 -3.96 7.83 14.82
N HIS A 660 -3.09 8.78 15.17
CA HIS A 660 -1.73 8.44 15.67
C HIS A 660 -1.71 8.11 17.17
N THR A 661 -2.79 8.39 17.92
CA THR A 661 -2.81 8.22 19.38
C THR A 661 -2.77 6.75 19.80
N THR A 662 -3.44 5.87 19.08
CA THR A 662 -3.52 4.43 19.40
C THR A 662 -2.35 3.61 18.84
N ALA A 663 -1.29 4.27 18.35
CA ALA A 663 -0.24 3.61 17.57
C ALA A 663 0.68 2.75 18.44
N GLY A 664 0.64 2.93 19.76
CA GLY A 664 1.32 2.08 20.73
C GLY A 664 0.51 0.85 21.18
N GLU A 665 -0.75 0.70 20.77
CA GLU A 665 -1.65 -0.39 21.24
C GLU A 665 -1.57 -1.65 20.35
N GLN A 666 -0.45 -1.85 19.67
CA GLN A 666 -0.27 -2.93 18.70
C GLN A 666 -0.27 -4.29 19.41
N ARG A 667 -0.93 -5.28 18.79
CA ARG A 667 -1.03 -6.64 19.35
C ARG A 667 0.11 -7.56 18.91
N TYR A 668 0.60 -7.34 17.69
CA TYR A 668 1.68 -8.08 17.08
C TYR A 668 2.86 -7.16 16.83
N GLN A 669 4.04 -7.66 17.13
CA GLN A 669 5.31 -7.04 16.78
C GLN A 669 6.20 -8.12 16.20
N VAL A 670 6.85 -7.81 15.07
CA VAL A 670 7.83 -8.71 14.48
C VAL A 670 8.99 -8.93 15.48
N PRO A 671 9.47 -10.16 15.68
CA PRO A 671 10.58 -10.45 16.58
C PRO A 671 11.88 -9.75 16.14
N ASP A 672 12.77 -9.52 17.11
CA ASP A 672 14.13 -8.97 16.90
C ASP A 672 14.18 -7.56 16.29
N CYS A 673 13.18 -6.73 16.58
CA CYS A 673 13.20 -5.32 16.19
C CYS A 673 14.16 -4.48 17.05
N ILE A 674 14.78 -3.48 16.42
CA ILE A 674 15.63 -2.46 17.04
C ILE A 674 14.87 -1.13 17.03
N HIS A 675 14.93 -0.37 18.12
CA HIS A 675 14.28 0.93 18.19
C HIS A 675 15.12 1.99 17.47
N THR A 676 14.50 2.67 16.52
CA THR A 676 15.15 3.68 15.65
C THR A 676 14.29 4.93 15.53
N LYS A 677 14.86 6.02 15.02
CA LYS A 677 14.07 7.13 14.49
C LYS A 677 13.74 6.81 13.04
N VAL A 678 12.47 6.83 12.69
CA VAL A 678 12.00 6.46 11.34
C VAL A 678 11.28 7.63 10.70
N GLN A 679 11.56 7.88 9.42
CA GLN A 679 10.77 8.80 8.61
C GLN A 679 10.37 8.10 7.30
N VAL A 680 9.06 8.06 7.02
CA VAL A 680 8.55 7.58 5.74
C VAL A 680 8.78 8.64 4.66
N LEU A 681 9.19 8.20 3.48
CA LEU A 681 9.50 9.02 2.30
C LEU A 681 8.77 8.44 1.10
N ARG A 682 8.50 9.26 0.08
CA ARG A 682 7.89 8.79 -1.17
C ARG A 682 8.24 9.63 -2.39
N SER A 683 8.05 9.00 -3.54
CA SER A 683 7.89 9.66 -4.84
C SER A 683 6.43 9.58 -5.23
N ALA A 684 5.75 10.71 -5.39
CA ALA A 684 4.33 10.74 -5.74
C ALA A 684 3.95 12.02 -6.47
N SER A 685 2.90 11.99 -7.29
CA SER A 685 2.42 13.17 -8.01
C SER A 685 0.91 13.13 -8.28
N ASP A 686 0.41 14.08 -9.06
CA ASP A 686 -1.01 14.20 -9.39
C ASP A 686 -1.57 12.93 -10.05
N TRP A 687 -0.79 12.28 -10.92
CA TRP A 687 -1.27 11.07 -11.61
C TRP A 687 -1.36 9.85 -10.70
N SER A 688 -0.47 9.74 -9.70
CA SER A 688 -0.33 8.54 -8.88
C SER A 688 -1.04 8.61 -7.52
N ALA A 689 -1.19 9.81 -6.96
CA ALA A 689 -1.81 10.03 -5.65
C ALA A 689 -2.76 11.23 -5.60
N GLY A 690 -2.99 11.92 -6.72
CA GLY A 690 -3.90 13.08 -6.80
C GLY A 690 -3.43 14.30 -6.01
N ILE A 691 -2.11 14.49 -5.84
CA ILE A 691 -1.54 15.63 -5.11
C ILE A 691 -1.14 16.77 -6.06
N LYS A 692 -1.47 18.01 -5.68
CA LYS A 692 -1.21 19.24 -6.45
C LYS A 692 0.25 19.41 -6.86
N TYR A 693 1.16 19.16 -5.93
CA TYR A 693 2.59 19.28 -6.10
C TYR A 693 3.18 17.88 -5.96
N HIS A 694 4.11 17.52 -6.82
CA HIS A 694 4.81 16.24 -6.68
C HIS A 694 5.66 16.27 -5.41
N GLU A 695 5.87 15.09 -4.86
CA GLU A 695 6.75 14.84 -3.74
C GLU A 695 7.93 13.99 -4.23
N GLU A 696 9.13 14.42 -3.89
CA GLU A 696 10.42 13.76 -4.21
C GLU A 696 11.26 13.61 -2.93
N SER A 697 10.61 13.29 -1.81
CA SER A 697 11.24 13.27 -0.49
C SER A 697 12.32 12.17 -0.36
N ILE A 698 12.22 11.10 -1.16
CA ILE A 698 13.27 10.08 -1.29
C ILE A 698 14.56 10.69 -1.86
N HIS A 699 14.48 11.39 -2.99
CA HIS A 699 15.63 12.01 -3.64
C HIS A 699 16.32 13.02 -2.71
N ASN A 700 15.52 13.87 -2.07
CA ASN A 700 16.01 14.85 -1.10
C ASN A 700 16.74 14.18 0.09
N ALA A 701 16.23 13.06 0.60
CA ALA A 701 16.87 12.32 1.67
C ALA A 701 18.19 11.68 1.22
N TYR A 702 18.23 11.04 0.04
CA TYR A 702 19.46 10.47 -0.54
C TYR A 702 20.56 11.53 -0.66
N VAL A 703 20.24 12.69 -1.27
CA VAL A 703 21.19 13.81 -1.42
C VAL A 703 21.65 14.31 -0.05
N HIS A 704 20.73 14.45 0.91
CA HIS A 704 21.08 14.92 2.24
C HIS A 704 22.00 13.95 2.98
N VAL A 705 21.71 12.66 2.99
CA VAL A 705 22.51 11.64 3.68
C VAL A 705 23.92 11.57 3.08
N ILE A 706 24.04 11.52 1.75
CA ILE A 706 25.35 11.49 1.07
C ILE A 706 26.15 12.76 1.34
N LYS A 707 25.50 13.93 1.32
CA LYS A 707 26.19 15.20 1.55
C LYS A 707 26.73 15.31 2.97
N ASN A 708 26.01 14.76 3.95
CA ASN A 708 26.34 14.87 5.38
C ASN A 708 27.10 13.67 5.96
N SER A 709 27.32 12.60 5.19
CA SER A 709 28.16 11.47 5.62
C SER A 709 29.58 11.94 5.96
N GLN A 710 30.26 11.25 6.86
CA GLN A 710 31.59 11.60 7.38
C GLN A 710 32.66 10.61 6.97
N HIS A 711 32.34 9.32 6.92
CA HIS A 711 33.29 8.21 6.82
C HIS A 711 33.07 7.36 5.56
N PHE A 712 31.85 6.88 5.34
CA PHE A 712 31.55 6.09 4.16
C PHE A 712 30.08 6.07 3.80
N ILE A 713 29.82 5.69 2.55
CA ILE A 713 28.50 5.25 2.12
C ILE A 713 28.60 3.88 1.44
N TYR A 714 27.62 3.03 1.71
CA TYR A 714 27.41 1.73 1.07
C TYR A 714 26.07 1.76 0.33
N ILE A 715 26.11 1.48 -0.97
CA ILE A 715 24.95 1.51 -1.85
C ILE A 715 24.80 0.15 -2.50
N GLU A 716 23.62 -0.45 -2.36
CA GLU A 716 23.17 -1.53 -3.24
C GLU A 716 21.98 -1.02 -4.05
N ASN A 717 22.08 -1.02 -5.38
CA ASN A 717 20.99 -0.56 -6.22
C ASN A 717 20.90 -1.29 -7.57
N GLN A 718 19.67 -1.63 -7.98
CA GLN A 718 19.37 -2.24 -9.28
C GLN A 718 19.79 -1.37 -10.46
N PHE A 719 19.68 -0.05 -10.33
CA PHE A 719 20.11 0.91 -11.34
C PHE A 719 21.04 1.95 -10.73
N PHE A 720 21.96 2.48 -11.54
CA PHE A 720 22.88 3.52 -11.12
C PHE A 720 22.98 4.59 -12.23
N ILE A 721 21.84 5.24 -12.49
CA ILE A 721 21.64 6.26 -13.52
C ILE A 721 21.49 7.63 -12.86
N SER A 722 22.51 8.48 -12.99
CA SER A 722 22.56 9.80 -12.35
C SER A 722 23.53 10.73 -13.09
N CYS A 723 24.08 11.71 -12.38
CA CYS A 723 24.92 12.79 -12.91
C CYS A 723 24.16 13.66 -13.91
N ALA A 724 23.53 14.70 -13.38
CA ALA A 724 22.60 15.52 -14.13
C ALA A 724 23.30 16.25 -15.29
N ASP A 725 22.81 16.07 -16.52
CA ASP A 725 23.15 16.95 -17.65
C ASP A 725 22.06 17.99 -17.93
N ASN A 726 20.98 17.97 -17.14
CA ASN A 726 19.80 18.80 -17.32
C ASN A 726 19.18 18.67 -18.72
N ARG A 727 19.41 17.53 -19.40
CA ARG A 727 18.86 17.24 -20.73
C ARG A 727 18.14 15.89 -20.75
N HIS A 728 18.81 14.84 -20.29
CA HIS A 728 18.31 13.46 -20.28
C HIS A 728 18.25 12.88 -18.87
N VAL A 729 19.17 13.31 -18.00
CA VAL A 729 19.24 12.90 -16.59
C VAL A 729 19.22 14.15 -15.70
N PHE A 730 18.40 14.13 -14.65
CA PHE A 730 18.12 15.29 -13.80
C PHE A 730 18.43 15.06 -12.31
N ASN A 731 18.36 13.82 -11.81
CA ASN A 731 18.66 13.54 -10.42
C ASN A 731 20.14 13.76 -10.10
N LYS A 732 20.43 14.27 -8.90
CA LYS A 732 21.76 14.73 -8.47
C LYS A 732 22.52 13.76 -7.55
N ILE A 733 22.14 12.49 -7.50
CA ILE A 733 22.75 11.54 -6.55
C ILE A 733 24.23 11.33 -6.89
N GLY A 734 24.56 11.04 -8.15
CA GLY A 734 25.93 10.86 -8.63
C GLY A 734 26.78 12.12 -8.50
N ASP A 735 26.21 13.30 -8.75
CA ASP A 735 26.87 14.58 -8.52
C ASP A 735 27.23 14.76 -7.04
N THR A 736 26.29 14.47 -6.15
CA THR A 736 26.50 14.56 -4.69
C THR A 736 27.57 13.57 -4.21
N ILE A 737 27.63 12.36 -4.77
CA ILE A 737 28.70 11.39 -4.48
C ILE A 737 30.06 11.95 -4.90
N ALA A 738 30.18 12.44 -6.13
CA ALA A 738 31.43 13.00 -6.64
C ALA A 738 31.89 14.21 -5.79
N GLU A 739 30.99 15.14 -5.50
CA GLU A 739 31.25 16.30 -4.64
C GLU A 739 31.70 15.89 -3.24
N ARG A 740 31.06 14.87 -2.64
CA ARG A 740 31.41 14.40 -1.31
C ARG A 740 32.80 13.75 -1.26
N ILE A 741 33.16 12.98 -2.29
CA ILE A 741 34.50 12.40 -2.43
C ILE A 741 35.55 13.50 -2.62
N ILE A 742 35.30 14.45 -3.54
CA ILE A 742 36.21 15.58 -3.80
C ILE A 742 36.44 16.39 -2.52
N ARG A 743 35.39 16.59 -1.71
CA ARG A 743 35.51 17.23 -0.40
C ARG A 743 36.44 16.45 0.53
N ALA A 744 36.27 15.13 0.66
CA ALA A 744 37.14 14.29 1.50
C ALA A 744 38.60 14.39 1.06
N TYR A 745 38.84 14.29 -0.26
CA TYR A 745 40.16 14.40 -0.87
C TYR A 745 40.82 15.75 -0.54
N ARG A 746 40.11 16.86 -0.75
CA ARG A 746 40.61 18.22 -0.45
C ARG A 746 40.87 18.43 1.04
N GLU A 747 40.09 17.80 1.90
CA GLU A 747 40.27 17.85 3.36
C GLU A 747 41.34 16.85 3.87
N GLY A 748 41.92 16.00 3.01
CA GLY A 748 42.86 14.95 3.42
C GLY A 748 42.23 13.88 4.31
N LYS A 749 40.90 13.70 4.27
CA LYS A 749 40.17 12.74 5.10
C LYS A 749 39.96 11.41 4.38
N LYS A 750 40.03 10.33 5.15
CA LYS A 750 39.66 9.00 4.65
C LYS A 750 38.15 8.92 4.48
N TYR A 751 37.72 8.57 3.27
CA TYR A 751 36.31 8.41 2.93
C TYR A 751 36.15 7.32 1.87
N ARG A 752 35.16 6.43 2.01
CA ARG A 752 34.92 5.34 1.06
C ARG A 752 33.48 5.33 0.53
N VAL A 753 33.34 4.97 -0.73
CA VAL A 753 32.07 4.76 -1.41
C VAL A 753 32.08 3.36 -2.00
N TYR A 754 31.13 2.55 -1.58
CA TYR A 754 30.93 1.20 -2.09
C TYR A 754 29.63 1.17 -2.88
N VAL A 755 29.70 0.78 -4.16
CA VAL A 755 28.53 0.63 -5.03
C VAL A 755 28.44 -0.81 -5.48
N VAL A 756 27.34 -1.48 -5.17
CA VAL A 756 27.00 -2.83 -5.64
C VAL A 756 25.76 -2.74 -6.51
N THR A 757 25.87 -3.14 -7.78
CA THR A 757 24.82 -3.02 -8.79
C THR A 757 24.87 -4.23 -9.72
N PRO A 758 23.77 -4.68 -10.36
CA PRO A 758 23.79 -5.93 -11.11
C PRO A 758 24.69 -5.82 -12.36
N LEU A 759 25.37 -6.92 -12.72
CA LEU A 759 26.26 -6.98 -13.88
C LEU A 759 25.52 -6.64 -15.18
N LEU A 760 24.25 -7.05 -15.28
CA LEU A 760 23.38 -6.78 -16.41
C LEU A 760 22.00 -6.33 -15.91
N PRO A 761 21.34 -5.41 -16.64
CA PRO A 761 19.91 -5.14 -16.48
C PRO A 761 19.06 -6.42 -16.59
N GLY A 762 18.00 -6.53 -15.78
CA GLY A 762 17.15 -7.72 -15.70
C GLY A 762 16.04 -7.71 -16.76
N PHE A 763 16.43 -7.73 -18.03
CA PHE A 763 15.51 -7.85 -19.18
C PHE A 763 15.88 -9.09 -20.00
N GLU A 764 14.91 -9.68 -20.67
CA GLU A 764 15.17 -10.76 -21.62
C GLU A 764 16.06 -10.24 -22.76
N GLY A 765 17.13 -10.99 -23.06
CA GLY A 765 17.98 -10.70 -24.20
C GLY A 765 19.25 -11.53 -24.19
N ASP A 766 19.67 -12.00 -25.37
CA ASP A 766 20.91 -12.77 -25.51
C ASP A 766 22.13 -11.85 -25.38
N ILE A 767 22.83 -11.95 -24.25
CA ILE A 767 24.05 -11.19 -24.03
C ILE A 767 25.17 -11.60 -25.00
N ASN A 768 25.12 -12.81 -25.57
CA ASN A 768 26.11 -13.27 -26.53
C ASN A 768 26.02 -12.52 -27.87
N SER A 769 24.88 -11.88 -28.18
CA SER A 769 24.76 -10.96 -29.31
C SER A 769 24.94 -9.48 -28.92
N GLY A 770 25.48 -9.22 -27.72
CA GLY A 770 25.62 -7.87 -27.16
C GLY A 770 24.41 -7.40 -26.35
N GLY A 771 23.43 -8.28 -26.08
CA GLY A 771 22.20 -7.97 -25.36
C GLY A 771 21.10 -7.38 -26.26
N GLY A 772 19.86 -7.40 -25.78
CA GLY A 772 18.74 -6.72 -26.43
C GLY A 772 18.85 -5.19 -26.35
N SER A 773 18.13 -4.47 -27.23
CA SER A 773 18.13 -2.99 -27.26
C SER A 773 17.85 -2.34 -25.89
N ALA A 774 16.96 -2.93 -25.09
CA ALA A 774 16.65 -2.45 -23.73
C ALA A 774 17.83 -2.61 -22.76
N ILE A 775 18.52 -3.76 -22.80
CA ILE A 775 19.74 -4.02 -22.01
C ILE A 775 20.79 -2.98 -22.36
N GLN A 776 21.07 -2.77 -23.65
CA GLN A 776 22.06 -1.80 -24.12
C GLN A 776 21.71 -0.35 -23.71
N ALA A 777 20.44 0.06 -23.85
CA ALA A 777 19.99 1.40 -23.47
C ALA A 777 20.21 1.70 -21.98
N VAL A 778 19.89 0.75 -21.10
CA VAL A 778 20.12 0.91 -19.66
C VAL A 778 21.62 0.88 -19.34
N MET A 779 22.39 -0.01 -19.98
CA MET A 779 23.84 -0.07 -19.82
C MET A 779 24.50 1.25 -20.22
N HIS A 780 24.06 1.89 -21.30
CA HIS A 780 24.52 3.22 -21.70
C HIS A 780 24.45 4.22 -20.55
N PHE A 781 23.30 4.34 -19.89
CA PHE A 781 23.11 5.30 -18.82
C PHE A 781 23.80 4.91 -17.51
N ASN A 782 23.91 3.62 -17.19
CA ASN A 782 24.73 3.15 -16.07
C ASN A 782 26.20 3.56 -16.29
N TYR A 783 26.79 3.23 -17.44
CA TYR A 783 28.18 3.60 -17.73
C TYR A 783 28.39 5.11 -17.84
N ARG A 784 27.41 5.87 -18.37
CA ARG A 784 27.43 7.34 -18.39
C ARG A 784 27.58 7.92 -16.98
N THR A 785 26.94 7.30 -15.99
CA THR A 785 27.03 7.70 -14.59
C THR A 785 28.38 7.31 -13.99
N MET A 786 28.84 6.08 -14.26
CA MET A 786 30.06 5.54 -13.66
C MET A 786 31.33 6.17 -14.23
N ASN A 787 31.59 6.04 -15.53
CA ASN A 787 32.90 6.33 -16.14
C ASN A 787 32.91 6.88 -17.57
N ARG A 788 31.76 7.06 -18.25
CA ARG A 788 31.71 7.51 -19.65
C ARG A 788 31.15 8.93 -19.77
N GLY A 789 31.93 9.81 -20.39
CA GLY A 789 31.58 11.22 -20.58
C GLY A 789 31.99 12.11 -19.40
N ASP A 790 31.95 13.42 -19.62
CA ASP A 790 32.53 14.42 -18.73
C ASP A 790 31.76 14.57 -17.40
N CYS A 791 30.48 14.24 -17.41
CA CYS A 791 29.60 14.25 -16.24
C CYS A 791 29.74 12.97 -15.38
N SER A 792 30.41 11.91 -15.85
CA SER A 792 30.52 10.67 -15.08
C SER A 792 31.28 10.89 -13.77
N ILE A 793 30.97 10.12 -12.72
CA ILE A 793 31.61 10.23 -11.40
C ILE A 793 33.13 10.12 -11.56
N ILE A 794 33.63 9.08 -12.23
CA ILE A 794 35.08 8.86 -12.38
C ILE A 794 35.74 9.98 -13.19
N SER A 795 35.09 10.52 -14.23
CA SER A 795 35.63 11.67 -14.97
C SER A 795 35.75 12.92 -14.10
N GLN A 796 34.73 13.19 -13.27
CA GLN A 796 34.75 14.31 -12.33
C GLN A 796 35.87 14.15 -11.29
N LEU A 797 36.05 12.95 -10.74
CA LEU A 797 37.11 12.66 -9.78
C LEU A 797 38.49 12.78 -10.42
N LYS A 798 38.72 12.17 -11.58
CA LYS A 798 40.01 12.20 -12.29
C LYS A 798 40.51 13.62 -12.56
N ARG A 799 39.60 14.55 -12.85
CA ARG A 799 39.93 15.97 -13.05
C ARG A 799 40.50 16.63 -11.79
N GLU A 800 40.08 16.21 -10.61
CA GLU A 800 40.48 16.80 -9.33
C GLU A 800 41.65 16.05 -8.66
N MET A 801 41.73 14.72 -8.82
CA MET A 801 42.68 13.88 -8.06
C MET A 801 43.47 12.86 -8.90
N GLY A 802 43.40 12.93 -10.23
CA GLY A 802 44.03 11.94 -11.10
C GLY A 802 43.56 10.52 -10.76
N ASP A 803 44.43 9.53 -10.82
CA ASP A 803 44.10 8.12 -10.53
C ASP A 803 43.90 7.80 -9.04
N GLN A 804 44.03 8.79 -8.14
CA GLN A 804 43.77 8.56 -6.71
C GLN A 804 42.29 8.29 -6.40
N TRP A 805 41.38 8.49 -7.36
CA TRP A 805 39.95 8.15 -7.22
C TRP A 805 39.72 6.70 -6.80
N ILE A 806 40.62 5.78 -7.17
CA ILE A 806 40.55 4.35 -6.81
C ILE A 806 40.59 4.12 -5.30
N ASN A 807 41.13 5.07 -4.53
CA ASN A 807 41.13 5.03 -3.08
C ASN A 807 39.76 5.41 -2.49
N TYR A 808 38.86 6.05 -3.23
CA TYR A 808 37.63 6.61 -2.65
C TYR A 808 36.37 5.87 -3.06
N ILE A 809 36.33 5.27 -4.25
CA ILE A 809 35.13 4.60 -4.77
C ILE A 809 35.45 3.25 -5.39
N SER A 810 34.63 2.25 -5.04
CA SER A 810 34.62 0.92 -5.64
C SER A 810 33.24 0.60 -6.21
N ILE A 811 33.21 0.16 -7.47
CA ILE A 811 31.99 -0.29 -8.15
C ILE A 811 32.13 -1.79 -8.41
N ALA A 812 31.21 -2.56 -7.85
CA ALA A 812 31.22 -4.00 -7.82
C ALA A 812 29.85 -4.58 -8.17
N SER A 813 29.82 -5.90 -8.35
CA SER A 813 28.61 -6.69 -8.56
C SER A 813 28.73 -8.05 -7.88
N LEU A 814 27.75 -8.93 -8.08
CA LEU A 814 27.68 -10.24 -7.46
C LEU A 814 27.56 -11.34 -8.52
N ARG A 815 28.29 -12.45 -8.33
CA ARG A 815 28.25 -13.65 -9.19
C ARG A 815 28.49 -14.90 -8.35
N THR A 816 27.87 -16.01 -8.76
CA THR A 816 28.08 -17.32 -8.13
C THR A 816 28.27 -18.42 -9.18
N HIS A 817 28.60 -19.62 -8.72
CA HIS A 817 28.73 -20.83 -9.55
C HIS A 817 28.18 -22.05 -8.82
N ALA A 818 27.88 -23.09 -9.59
CA ALA A 818 27.44 -24.39 -9.08
C ALA A 818 27.79 -25.49 -10.09
N GLU A 819 27.51 -26.73 -9.68
CA GLU A 819 27.43 -27.87 -10.59
C GLU A 819 25.96 -28.16 -10.90
N LEU A 820 25.65 -28.38 -12.18
CA LEU A 820 24.33 -28.77 -12.67
C LEU A 820 24.50 -29.96 -13.62
N GLU A 821 23.97 -31.13 -13.25
CA GLU A 821 24.04 -32.36 -14.05
C GLU A 821 25.48 -32.67 -14.52
N GLY A 822 26.47 -32.58 -13.61
CA GLY A 822 27.88 -32.84 -13.90
C GLY A 822 28.63 -31.71 -14.62
N LYS A 823 27.96 -30.59 -14.93
CA LYS A 823 28.55 -29.44 -15.63
C LYS A 823 28.70 -28.24 -14.70
N LEU A 824 29.86 -27.58 -14.77
CA LEU A 824 30.07 -26.30 -14.12
C LEU A 824 29.21 -25.23 -14.79
N VAL A 825 28.46 -24.48 -13.98
CA VAL A 825 27.63 -23.36 -14.43
C VAL A 825 27.88 -22.13 -13.58
N THR A 826 27.71 -20.94 -14.17
CA THR A 826 27.78 -19.66 -13.45
C THR A 826 26.62 -18.77 -13.86
N GLU A 827 26.14 -17.96 -12.92
CA GLU A 827 25.17 -16.91 -13.18
C GLU A 827 25.46 -15.70 -12.28
N LEU A 828 25.09 -14.51 -12.74
CA LEU A 828 25.09 -13.31 -11.91
C LEU A 828 24.05 -13.44 -10.80
N ILE A 829 24.35 -12.89 -9.63
CA ILE A 829 23.33 -12.71 -8.59
C ILE A 829 22.69 -11.36 -8.85
N TYR A 830 21.37 -11.34 -9.06
CA TYR A 830 20.68 -10.12 -9.45
C TYR A 830 20.47 -9.21 -8.25
N VAL A 831 21.23 -8.13 -8.20
CA VAL A 831 21.10 -7.07 -7.20
C VAL A 831 19.86 -6.26 -7.51
N HIS A 832 18.76 -6.58 -6.86
CA HIS A 832 17.50 -5.84 -6.92
C HIS A 832 17.33 -4.87 -5.73
N SER A 833 18.22 -4.90 -4.74
CA SER A 833 18.21 -3.99 -3.60
C SER A 833 18.02 -2.51 -4.00
N LYS A 834 17.45 -1.72 -3.08
CA LYS A 834 17.50 -0.25 -3.12
C LYS A 834 17.85 0.27 -1.72
N LEU A 835 19.14 0.19 -1.40
CA LEU A 835 19.71 0.43 -0.08
C LEU A 835 20.77 1.53 -0.13
N LEU A 836 20.77 2.40 0.88
CA LEU A 836 21.88 3.28 1.23
C LEU A 836 22.16 3.13 2.73
N ILE A 837 23.43 2.89 3.10
CA ILE A 837 23.91 2.99 4.48
C ILE A 837 24.98 4.07 4.53
N ALA A 838 24.92 4.96 5.52
CA ALA A 838 25.95 5.96 5.80
C ALA A 838 26.45 5.81 7.23
N ASP A 839 27.78 5.78 7.37
CA ASP A 839 28.50 5.86 8.64
C ASP A 839 28.02 4.89 9.75
N ASP A 840 27.47 3.72 9.37
CA ASP A 840 26.88 2.73 10.28
C ASP A 840 25.78 3.28 11.22
N ASN A 841 25.15 4.40 10.91
CA ASN A 841 24.12 5.01 11.78
C ASN A 841 22.87 5.52 11.06
N THR A 842 22.91 5.58 9.72
CA THR A 842 21.81 6.07 8.89
C THR A 842 21.57 5.12 7.74
N VAL A 843 20.33 4.69 7.56
CA VAL A 843 19.93 3.70 6.54
C VAL A 843 18.70 4.19 5.77
N ILE A 844 18.71 4.05 4.44
CA ILE A 844 17.51 4.21 3.60
C ILE A 844 17.22 2.86 2.92
N ILE A 845 16.00 2.35 3.11
CA ILE A 845 15.48 1.14 2.45
C ILE A 845 14.16 1.49 1.77
N GLY A 846 13.95 1.04 0.53
CA GLY A 846 12.70 1.26 -0.18
C GLY A 846 12.61 0.59 -1.54
N SER A 847 11.74 1.11 -2.39
CA SER A 847 11.54 0.64 -3.77
C SER A 847 12.28 1.48 -4.82
N ALA A 848 12.76 2.67 -4.45
CA ALA A 848 13.29 3.67 -5.37
C ALA A 848 14.70 3.35 -5.88
N ASN A 849 14.80 3.16 -7.19
CA ASN A 849 16.07 2.99 -7.88
C ASN A 849 16.85 4.31 -7.97
N ILE A 850 18.18 4.26 -8.11
CA ILE A 850 18.97 5.46 -8.47
C ILE A 850 18.82 5.68 -9.97
N ASN A 851 17.71 6.33 -10.33
CA ASN A 851 17.36 6.78 -11.67
C ASN A 851 16.30 7.90 -11.56
N ASP A 852 16.05 8.64 -12.63
CA ASP A 852 15.04 9.71 -12.66
C ASP A 852 13.62 9.18 -12.52
N ARG A 853 13.35 7.97 -13.07
CA ARG A 853 12.06 7.28 -12.95
C ARG A 853 11.58 7.16 -11.50
N SER A 854 12.47 6.80 -10.58
CA SER A 854 12.14 6.65 -9.17
C SER A 854 12.34 7.96 -8.38
N MET A 855 13.31 8.79 -8.74
CA MET A 855 13.75 9.90 -7.88
C MET A 855 13.00 11.23 -8.11
N LEU A 856 12.46 11.49 -9.29
CA LEU A 856 11.87 12.81 -9.60
C LEU A 856 10.45 13.05 -9.06
N GLY A 857 9.80 12.05 -8.45
CA GLY A 857 8.42 12.15 -7.93
C GLY A 857 7.30 12.22 -8.98
N LYS A 858 7.60 12.75 -10.18
CA LYS A 858 6.66 12.97 -11.28
C LYS A 858 6.45 11.74 -12.18
N ARG A 859 7.35 10.75 -12.06
CA ARG A 859 7.36 9.52 -12.84
C ARG A 859 6.74 8.39 -12.02
N ASP A 860 7.48 7.34 -11.68
CA ASP A 860 6.93 6.20 -10.92
C ASP A 860 6.62 6.60 -9.48
N SER A 861 5.60 5.95 -8.89
CA SER A 861 5.39 6.07 -7.44
C SER A 861 6.28 5.10 -6.69
N GLU A 862 6.89 5.59 -5.62
CA GLU A 862 7.86 4.84 -4.81
C GLU A 862 7.65 5.16 -3.33
N VAL A 863 8.06 4.24 -2.45
CA VAL A 863 8.08 4.44 -0.99
C VAL A 863 9.43 4.00 -0.44
N ALA A 864 9.96 4.75 0.51
CA ALA A 864 11.14 4.39 1.27
C ALA A 864 10.99 4.78 2.74
N VAL A 865 11.83 4.20 3.59
CA VAL A 865 11.97 4.55 4.99
C VAL A 865 13.42 4.92 5.27
N LEU A 866 13.61 6.07 5.91
CA LEU A 866 14.89 6.49 6.48
C LEU A 866 14.89 6.11 7.95
N MET A 867 15.88 5.30 8.36
CA MET A 867 16.15 4.92 9.74
C MET A 867 17.44 5.60 10.21
N GLU A 868 17.36 6.29 11.32
CA GLU A 868 18.51 6.81 12.06
C GLU A 868 18.56 6.12 13.42
N ASP A 869 19.74 5.60 13.75
CA ASP A 869 19.93 4.86 14.99
C ASP A 869 19.67 5.72 16.23
N SER A 870 19.01 5.10 17.21
CA SER A 870 18.82 5.67 18.56
C SER A 870 19.71 4.98 19.59
N GLU A 871 20.05 3.71 19.35
CA GLU A 871 20.96 2.91 20.18
C GLU A 871 22.33 2.84 19.49
N MET A 872 23.36 3.30 20.19
CA MET A 872 24.74 3.27 19.71
C MET A 872 25.51 2.12 20.39
N VAL A 873 26.46 1.54 19.67
CA VAL A 873 27.32 0.44 20.13
C VAL A 873 28.78 0.71 19.79
N ASP A 874 29.67 0.15 20.61
CA ASP A 874 31.11 0.23 20.38
C ASP A 874 31.49 -0.48 19.07
N SER A 875 32.25 0.22 18.24
CA SER A 875 32.76 -0.24 16.95
C SER A 875 34.09 0.46 16.65
N VAL A 876 34.56 0.35 15.41
CA VAL A 876 35.82 0.94 14.94
C VAL A 876 35.63 1.60 13.58
N MET A 877 36.30 2.73 13.37
CA MET A 877 36.29 3.49 12.13
C MET A 877 37.70 4.04 11.88
N ASP A 878 38.38 3.54 10.85
CA ASP A 878 39.79 3.81 10.56
C ASP A 878 40.75 3.52 11.73
N GLY A 879 40.55 2.37 12.39
CA GLY A 879 41.32 1.94 13.55
C GLY A 879 41.04 2.74 14.83
N GLN A 880 40.16 3.74 14.78
CA GLN A 880 39.78 4.54 15.95
C GLN A 880 38.48 4.01 16.58
N PRO A 881 38.33 4.07 17.92
CA PRO A 881 37.05 3.79 18.57
C PRO A 881 35.93 4.64 17.98
N TYR A 882 34.82 4.01 17.63
CA TYR A 882 33.69 4.66 16.99
C TYR A 882 32.38 4.19 17.63
N GLN A 883 31.45 5.12 17.85
CA GLN A 883 30.08 4.79 18.25
C GLN A 883 29.26 4.59 16.99
N ALA A 884 28.97 3.35 16.65
CA ALA A 884 28.14 2.99 15.49
C ALA A 884 26.68 2.82 15.92
N GLY A 885 25.75 3.09 15.00
CA GLY A 885 24.35 2.78 15.23
C GLY A 885 24.11 1.27 15.16
N LYS A 886 23.34 0.71 16.10
CA LYS A 886 23.13 -0.74 16.19
C LYS A 886 22.45 -1.30 14.94
N PHE A 887 21.41 -0.64 14.43
CA PHE A 887 20.67 -1.05 13.24
C PHE A 887 21.56 -0.95 11.99
N GLY A 888 22.18 0.22 11.76
CA GLY A 888 23.06 0.46 10.61
C GLY A 888 24.26 -0.49 10.58
N LEU A 889 24.96 -0.65 11.71
CA LEU A 889 26.10 -1.55 11.85
C LEU A 889 25.72 -3.00 11.56
N GLN A 890 24.66 -3.51 12.18
CA GLN A 890 24.28 -4.92 12.02
C GLN A 890 23.87 -5.25 10.59
N LEU A 891 23.12 -4.37 9.93
CA LEU A 891 22.76 -4.53 8.52
C LEU A 891 24.01 -4.53 7.62
N ARG A 892 24.89 -3.55 7.80
CA ARG A 892 26.12 -3.42 7.01
C ARG A 892 27.03 -4.63 7.20
N LEU A 893 27.17 -5.12 8.44
CA LEU A 893 27.92 -6.33 8.74
C LEU A 893 27.31 -7.56 8.05
N GLU A 894 25.99 -7.71 8.04
CA GLU A 894 25.34 -8.84 7.36
C GLU A 894 25.59 -8.79 5.84
N CYS A 895 25.41 -7.62 5.20
CA CYS A 895 25.75 -7.42 3.79
C CYS A 895 27.20 -7.80 3.51
N PHE A 896 28.16 -7.25 4.27
CA PHE A 896 29.59 -7.51 4.07
C PHE A 896 29.96 -8.98 4.30
N LYS A 897 29.43 -9.61 5.35
CA LYS A 897 29.70 -11.01 5.64
C LYS A 897 29.20 -11.93 4.54
N MET A 898 28.02 -11.65 4.00
CA MET A 898 27.46 -12.44 2.91
C MET A 898 28.27 -12.27 1.62
N ILE A 899 28.45 -11.04 1.14
CA ILE A 899 29.08 -10.79 -0.17
C ILE A 899 30.59 -11.11 -0.20
N LEU A 900 31.27 -11.06 0.95
CA LEU A 900 32.70 -11.41 1.07
C LEU A 900 32.93 -12.86 1.53
N GLY A 901 31.89 -13.59 1.95
CA GLY A 901 32.00 -14.95 2.47
C GLY A 901 32.56 -15.05 3.89
N ALA A 902 32.48 -13.98 4.68
CA ALA A 902 32.98 -13.98 6.07
C ALA A 902 32.11 -14.81 7.03
N HIS A 903 30.91 -15.23 6.61
CA HIS A 903 30.11 -16.22 7.36
C HIS A 903 30.77 -17.60 7.39
N THR A 904 31.52 -17.96 6.35
CA THR A 904 32.20 -19.26 6.24
C THR A 904 33.70 -19.17 6.53
N ASP A 905 34.29 -17.97 6.41
CA ASP A 905 35.70 -17.71 6.69
C ASP A 905 35.86 -16.62 7.78
N PRO A 906 36.03 -17.01 9.06
CA PRO A 906 36.16 -16.07 10.17
C PRO A 906 37.43 -15.19 10.12
N SER A 907 38.40 -15.52 9.25
CA SER A 907 39.60 -14.70 9.04
C SER A 907 39.30 -13.36 8.37
N ILE A 908 38.15 -13.25 7.70
CA ILE A 908 37.73 -12.04 7.00
C ILE A 908 37.12 -11.05 8.00
N ASN A 909 37.94 -10.10 8.48
CA ASN A 909 37.46 -9.04 9.36
C ASN A 909 36.75 -7.94 8.55
N VAL A 910 35.45 -7.81 8.77
CA VAL A 910 34.60 -6.80 8.12
C VAL A 910 34.20 -5.66 9.07
N LEU A 911 34.76 -5.57 10.28
CA LEU A 911 34.29 -4.64 11.31
C LEU A 911 34.54 -3.17 10.94
N ASP A 912 35.76 -2.83 10.53
CA ASP A 912 36.14 -1.47 10.12
C ASP A 912 35.90 -1.27 8.61
N PRO A 913 34.88 -0.50 8.21
CA PRO A 913 34.49 -0.39 6.83
C PRO A 913 35.36 0.57 6.02
N ILE A 914 36.35 1.27 6.59
CA ILE A 914 37.16 2.27 5.85
C ILE A 914 38.66 2.07 5.92
N SER A 915 39.15 1.25 6.85
CA SER A 915 40.58 0.93 6.98
C SER A 915 41.20 0.51 5.64
N ASP A 916 42.48 0.85 5.45
CA ASP A 916 43.20 0.46 4.23
C ASP A 916 43.31 -1.06 4.11
N GLN A 917 43.46 -1.76 5.24
CA GLN A 917 43.46 -3.22 5.32
C GLN A 917 42.16 -3.81 4.74
N PHE A 918 41.01 -3.33 5.22
CA PHE A 918 39.72 -3.81 4.72
C PHE A 918 39.53 -3.42 3.24
N TYR A 919 39.70 -2.14 2.91
CA TYR A 919 39.40 -1.64 1.56
C TYR A 919 40.30 -2.29 0.50
N LYS A 920 41.62 -2.31 0.71
CA LYS A 920 42.58 -2.77 -0.31
C LYS A 920 42.74 -4.29 -0.29
N GLU A 921 42.99 -4.86 0.88
CA GLU A 921 43.40 -6.27 1.01
C GLU A 921 42.23 -7.24 1.13
N THR A 922 41.05 -6.75 1.52
CA THR A 922 39.83 -7.57 1.60
C THR A 922 38.88 -7.28 0.46
N TRP A 923 38.34 -6.06 0.37
CA TRP A 923 37.30 -5.68 -0.59
C TRP A 923 37.83 -5.70 -2.03
N MET A 924 38.83 -4.87 -2.34
CA MET A 924 39.37 -4.74 -3.69
C MET A 924 40.08 -6.01 -4.16
N ALA A 925 40.84 -6.67 -3.27
CA ALA A 925 41.49 -7.94 -3.61
C ALA A 925 40.47 -9.05 -3.91
N THR A 926 39.36 -9.14 -3.16
CA THR A 926 38.32 -10.15 -3.40
C THR A 926 37.58 -9.89 -4.70
N CYS A 927 37.15 -8.64 -4.96
CA CYS A 927 36.41 -8.33 -6.17
C CYS A 927 37.25 -8.55 -7.44
N ALA A 928 38.55 -8.21 -7.41
CA ALA A 928 39.47 -8.44 -8.52
C ALA A 928 39.77 -9.93 -8.72
N ARG A 929 40.13 -10.64 -7.64
CA ARG A 929 40.42 -12.09 -7.67
C ARG A 929 39.25 -12.88 -8.24
N ASN A 930 38.05 -12.66 -7.70
CA ASN A 930 36.86 -13.37 -8.13
C ASN A 930 36.54 -13.09 -9.60
N ALA A 931 36.58 -11.81 -10.03
CA ALA A 931 36.35 -11.45 -11.43
C ALA A 931 37.33 -12.15 -12.38
N THR A 932 38.63 -12.15 -12.07
CA THR A 932 39.64 -12.84 -12.87
C THR A 932 39.40 -14.34 -12.96
N ILE A 933 39.04 -14.99 -11.84
CA ILE A 933 38.75 -16.44 -11.83
C ILE A 933 37.51 -16.75 -12.68
N TYR A 934 36.40 -16.03 -12.48
CA TYR A 934 35.18 -16.25 -13.26
C TYR A 934 35.41 -16.04 -14.76
N GLN A 935 36.16 -15.01 -15.13
CA GLN A 935 36.51 -14.73 -16.52
C GLN A 935 37.41 -15.81 -17.13
N LYS A 936 38.37 -16.34 -16.36
CA LYS A 936 39.24 -17.43 -16.80
C LYS A 936 38.48 -18.74 -16.96
N VAL A 937 37.63 -19.07 -15.97
CA VAL A 937 36.94 -20.35 -15.91
C VAL A 937 35.81 -20.41 -16.92
N PHE A 938 34.92 -19.42 -16.92
CA PHE A 938 33.68 -19.48 -17.69
C PHE A 938 33.66 -18.59 -18.92
N ARG A 939 34.62 -17.64 -19.05
CA ARG A 939 34.56 -16.57 -20.05
C ARG A 939 33.19 -15.88 -20.05
N CYS A 940 32.68 -15.58 -18.84
CA CYS A 940 31.37 -15.01 -18.66
C CYS A 940 31.32 -13.52 -19.07
N LEU A 941 30.17 -13.06 -19.53
CA LEU A 941 29.88 -11.66 -19.81
C LEU A 941 29.11 -11.00 -18.66
N PRO A 942 29.18 -9.67 -18.52
CA PRO A 942 30.04 -8.72 -19.24
C PRO A 942 31.52 -8.82 -18.82
N SER A 943 32.44 -8.38 -19.68
CA SER A 943 33.89 -8.42 -19.43
C SER A 943 34.62 -7.19 -19.99
N SER A 944 35.64 -6.71 -19.27
CA SER A 944 36.50 -5.62 -19.75
C SER A 944 37.41 -6.01 -20.92
N ASP A 945 37.53 -7.31 -21.25
CA ASP A 945 38.26 -7.80 -22.44
C ASP A 945 37.50 -7.58 -23.75
N VAL A 946 36.22 -7.19 -23.67
CA VAL A 946 35.31 -7.06 -24.82
C VAL A 946 34.86 -5.62 -24.93
N ARG A 947 35.49 -4.83 -25.80
CA ARG A 947 35.24 -3.39 -25.94
C ARG A 947 34.31 -3.04 -27.10
N ASN A 948 34.12 -3.94 -28.04
CA ASN A 948 33.21 -3.80 -29.19
C ASN A 948 32.63 -5.15 -29.62
N ILE A 949 31.70 -5.14 -30.58
CA ILE A 949 31.00 -6.35 -31.05
C ILE A 949 31.93 -7.34 -31.77
N LEU A 950 32.97 -6.86 -32.47
CA LEU A 950 33.94 -7.77 -33.13
C LEU A 950 34.77 -8.53 -32.10
N GLU A 951 35.20 -7.84 -31.03
CA GLU A 951 35.87 -8.48 -29.89
C GLU A 951 34.95 -9.47 -29.18
N LEU A 952 33.64 -9.18 -29.09
CA LEU A 952 32.64 -10.09 -28.51
C LEU A 952 32.55 -11.40 -29.30
N GLU A 953 32.41 -11.33 -30.62
CA GLU A 953 32.38 -12.50 -31.49
C GLU A 953 33.63 -13.35 -31.31
N GLY A 954 34.83 -12.72 -31.39
CA GLY A 954 36.10 -13.41 -31.17
C GLY A 954 36.23 -14.00 -29.76
N TYR A 955 35.70 -13.32 -28.75
CA TYR A 955 35.74 -13.77 -27.36
C TYR A 955 34.90 -15.03 -27.13
N LEU A 956 33.74 -15.14 -27.79
CA LEU A 956 32.81 -16.27 -27.69
C LEU A 956 33.26 -17.50 -28.47
N THR A 957 34.09 -17.35 -29.52
CA THR A 957 34.62 -18.51 -30.27
C THR A 957 35.57 -19.39 -29.46
N LYS A 958 36.16 -18.86 -28.39
CA LYS A 958 37.10 -19.59 -27.53
C LYS A 958 36.37 -20.19 -26.33
N PRO A 959 36.51 -21.51 -26.07
CA PRO A 959 35.91 -22.13 -24.90
C PRO A 959 36.56 -21.63 -23.60
N GLY A 960 35.81 -21.68 -22.51
CA GLY A 960 36.34 -21.45 -21.17
C GLY A 960 37.05 -22.69 -20.62
N LEU A 961 37.78 -22.51 -19.53
CA LEU A 961 38.46 -23.61 -18.85
C LEU A 961 37.48 -24.67 -18.34
N ASP A 962 36.25 -24.27 -18.04
CA ASP A 962 35.14 -25.18 -17.68
C ASP A 962 34.88 -26.25 -18.75
N LYS A 963 35.13 -25.94 -20.03
CA LYS A 963 34.97 -26.85 -21.16
C LYS A 963 36.29 -27.51 -21.58
N GLU A 964 37.41 -26.81 -21.48
CA GLU A 964 38.72 -27.31 -21.89
C GLU A 964 39.33 -28.29 -20.88
N ASP A 965 39.28 -27.96 -19.59
CA ASP A 965 39.87 -28.74 -18.50
C ASP A 965 39.02 -28.57 -17.21
N PRO A 966 37.92 -29.34 -17.08
CA PRO A 966 37.01 -29.21 -15.94
C PRO A 966 37.70 -29.44 -14.59
N ALA A 967 38.68 -30.35 -14.51
CA ALA A 967 39.40 -30.64 -13.27
C ALA A 967 40.18 -29.41 -12.79
N ARG A 968 40.89 -28.73 -13.70
CA ARG A 968 41.58 -27.49 -13.37
C ARG A 968 40.60 -26.34 -13.11
N ALA A 969 39.47 -26.29 -13.79
CA ALA A 969 38.40 -25.33 -13.49
C ALA A 969 37.91 -25.45 -12.04
N TYR A 970 37.67 -26.67 -11.53
CA TYR A 970 37.32 -26.91 -10.14
C TYR A 970 38.38 -26.38 -9.16
N GLU A 971 39.67 -26.61 -9.43
CA GLU A 971 40.75 -26.11 -8.57
C GLU A 971 40.87 -24.58 -8.56
N GLU A 972 40.56 -23.91 -9.68
CA GLU A 972 40.51 -22.44 -9.72
C GLU A 972 39.30 -21.91 -8.93
N LEU A 973 38.13 -22.55 -9.05
CA LEU A 973 36.91 -22.12 -8.37
C LEU A 973 36.99 -22.25 -6.83
N LYS A 974 37.77 -23.19 -6.30
CA LYS A 974 38.04 -23.29 -4.85
C LYS A 974 38.67 -22.03 -4.24
N LYS A 975 39.28 -21.16 -5.07
CA LYS A 975 39.90 -19.89 -4.64
C LYS A 975 38.90 -18.74 -4.54
N ILE A 976 37.67 -18.92 -5.01
CA ILE A 976 36.58 -17.94 -4.86
C ILE A 976 36.22 -17.82 -3.38
N ARG A 977 36.02 -16.58 -2.92
CA ARG A 977 35.48 -16.26 -1.60
C ARG A 977 34.36 -15.25 -1.75
N GLY A 978 33.20 -15.54 -1.17
CA GLY A 978 32.01 -14.71 -1.31
C GLY A 978 31.52 -14.62 -2.76
N PHE A 979 30.74 -13.57 -3.03
CA PHE A 979 30.07 -13.34 -4.31
C PHE A 979 30.57 -12.09 -5.04
N LEU A 980 31.32 -11.22 -4.35
CA LEU A 980 31.74 -9.92 -4.86
C LEU A 980 32.67 -10.06 -6.07
N VAL A 981 32.34 -9.38 -7.17
CA VAL A 981 33.16 -9.28 -8.39
C VAL A 981 33.32 -7.82 -8.80
N GLN A 982 34.47 -7.47 -9.36
CA GLN A 982 34.71 -6.12 -9.89
C GLN A 982 33.78 -5.84 -11.09
N PHE A 983 33.20 -4.64 -11.14
CA PHE A 983 32.35 -4.25 -12.27
C PHE A 983 33.18 -3.96 -13.53
N PRO A 984 32.86 -4.52 -14.71
CA PRO A 984 33.66 -4.36 -15.93
C PRO A 984 33.39 -3.02 -16.62
N LEU A 985 34.14 -2.00 -16.23
CA LEU A 985 33.99 -0.61 -16.73
C LEU A 985 34.30 -0.42 -18.23
N GLN A 986 34.99 -1.37 -18.86
CA GLN A 986 35.40 -1.30 -20.27
C GLN A 986 34.52 -2.11 -21.23
N PHE A 987 33.54 -2.85 -20.73
CA PHE A 987 32.71 -3.70 -21.57
C PHE A 987 31.91 -2.87 -22.60
N LEU A 988 32.06 -3.16 -23.89
CA LEU A 988 31.44 -2.43 -24.99
C LEU A 988 31.68 -0.90 -24.93
N CYS A 989 32.88 -0.46 -24.52
CA CYS A 989 33.22 0.96 -24.41
C CYS A 989 33.35 1.69 -25.75
N GLU A 990 33.62 0.96 -26.84
CA GLU A 990 33.74 1.49 -28.20
C GLU A 990 32.41 1.39 -28.99
N GLN A 991 31.37 0.83 -28.39
CA GLN A 991 30.06 0.65 -29.01
C GLN A 991 29.08 1.77 -28.62
N ASN A 992 28.29 2.25 -29.59
CA ASN A 992 27.10 3.04 -29.28
C ASN A 992 25.97 2.09 -28.84
N MET A 993 25.63 2.15 -27.55
CA MET A 993 24.61 1.30 -26.92
C MET A 993 23.22 1.94 -26.87
N LEU A 994 23.02 3.09 -27.52
CA LEU A 994 21.68 3.66 -27.69
C LEU A 994 20.90 2.87 -28.76
N PRO A 995 19.57 2.73 -28.61
CA PRO A 995 18.74 2.05 -29.59
C PRO A 995 18.95 2.58 -31.03
N PRO A 996 19.11 1.71 -32.05
CA PRO A 996 19.31 2.15 -33.43
C PRO A 996 18.13 2.98 -33.95
N ILE A 997 18.42 4.01 -34.75
CA ILE A 997 17.40 4.87 -35.37
C ILE A 997 16.43 3.99 -36.19
N GLY A 998 15.13 4.07 -35.87
CA GLY A 998 14.08 3.27 -36.52
C GLY A 998 13.72 1.94 -35.83
N SER A 999 14.43 1.55 -34.77
CA SER A 999 14.01 0.46 -33.87
C SER A 999 12.78 0.86 -33.04
N LYS A 1000 12.00 -0.12 -32.55
CA LYS A 1000 10.86 0.14 -31.66
C LYS A 1000 11.30 0.86 -30.39
N GLU A 1001 12.47 0.51 -29.87
CA GLU A 1001 13.07 1.08 -28.67
C GLU A 1001 13.62 2.50 -28.90
N ALA A 1002 13.97 2.87 -30.13
CA ALA A 1002 14.31 4.26 -30.48
C ALA A 1002 13.07 5.14 -30.68
N MET A 1003 11.89 4.54 -30.88
CA MET A 1003 10.63 5.28 -31.00
C MET A 1003 10.04 5.68 -29.64
N VAL A 1004 10.50 5.08 -28.54
CA VAL A 1004 10.09 5.49 -27.19
C VAL A 1004 10.97 6.65 -26.68
N PRO A 1005 10.42 7.59 -25.89
CA PRO A 1005 11.21 8.67 -25.31
C PRO A 1005 12.37 8.14 -24.49
N MET A 1006 13.53 8.82 -24.53
CA MET A 1006 14.73 8.45 -23.76
C MET A 1006 14.47 8.32 -22.25
N GLU A 1007 13.50 9.09 -21.74
CA GLU A 1007 13.05 9.06 -20.35
C GLU A 1007 12.45 7.73 -19.90
N VAL A 1008 12.19 6.80 -20.82
CA VAL A 1008 11.79 5.42 -20.47
C VAL A 1008 12.94 4.68 -19.80
N TRP A 1009 14.17 4.98 -20.21
CA TRP A 1009 15.41 4.33 -19.79
C TRP A 1009 16.17 5.07 -18.69
N THR A 1010 15.75 6.30 -18.36
CA THR A 1010 16.32 7.12 -17.27
C THR A 1010 15.37 7.22 -16.10
#